data_AF-A0A937T722-F1
#
_entry.id   AF-A0A937T722-F1
#
_cell.length_a   1.000
_cell.length_b   1.000
_cell.length_c   1.000
_cell.angle_alpha   90.00
_cell.angle_beta   90.00
_cell.angle_gamma   90.00
#
_symmetry.space_group_name_H-M   'P 1'
#
loop_
_entity.id
_entity.type
_entity.pdbx_description
1 polymer ?
#
loop_
_entity_poly.entity_id
_entity_poly.type
_entity_poly.pdbx_seq_one_letter_code
_entity_poly.pdbx_strand_id
1 'polypeptide(L)'
;MKTRAHTAAHSGRVRLWVWLAGLALQTTGLAADTLSVRDRTYSCDDQTVSAFEIENHYFRALLVPACGGRVMAWFDKTAKRDLVHAEDYGGLLDDHGSRPTTPYEFEWIVRGPQEAAVRLRLPDTVVYEKTVRFFHDRPVVQVDYHFENHGQSPHRLLLRNVVRPGGAEISGKELHCYSRVAGLKRQFGMPRTDDQADPWCAMVHPEDQVVVANSFEGDTLARLYTWLGSKVAPTYEFMFRSLEPGHQYEARYYWLLCHGLAAVDYSHRNFAAQIEGGLQDHELKVELSLVGTWAPMPDLIVSGEILDPERKKIADLPAAKLELDTLDRVIQHSFAAKLGASPDYAILLLKLRSAQLPTPIIVEKPFPRDGDEKLLATYTRPVRWLGPPVVQRPIEGWEREVKYEIQPGAEDKERGFMVFEESGEHRGRHIRNLALHLAQREPESFPLHFHSLSLEGPVKLSVKQPAGLALETFVPEKVPETIWQQVRYGYKLLPGNSFIVKPGEDRVLYFRLKADDLPPGQYEAAITFEPEKAPAATVAVGVEVHPIRFPEQPYLVFDVNNVANYLCAEKKGYEWRWSELKARNYLDDMAQHQVRGQTLIGTNSPSSHYYYRFVRDRETGLSLPDAIKGDPARFRQTELPALDFSYWDWLVERLLEHGTTHVRWPMGGCGDGFLQSHAQLTKLVYGQTFPPGDVRHLVIQEWYLRELSRYLRDRGITRVMGSIDDEIPSEKLGWWVQHAYRSIQMGIEPGVTQSAATLYDDQLMNLVAPFMKFWIIGTLHKPTLDRRRSENIIRPEHWVTTYHSSACHWQTYEQMRGQCGLNPAYFDLDACWIQVYYRWRQSEAVIYPGKDGPLSSAAWEGARDGLDDGNFLLLARAMIRVLPDEPTRQSYQERLQQIVGEQEDSLIRFGDTPSRLGTLTTMLTPKDIATFRQAKQRLLALIDELADRVPVQKANVMLGNHRLIRDGKPVHRIPADLRFAGKAEQFLHAAADPLAVAIPDRSQSVHEDPFPIFFCGTLPELKQAFAPLAAHPDLADLSPKYPVKGSYVIRFVTKPSSQKPNSPVEAQTESLVLVCGDEAGADKALDLLLHVVKAPKTQYSHWISQRMED
;
A
#
# COMPACT_ATOMS: atom_id res chain seq x y z
N MET A 1 -60.04 -52.12 -20.06
CA MET A 1 -59.38 -52.14 -21.39
C MET A 1 -58.36 -51.01 -21.46
N LYS A 2 -57.10 -51.37 -21.78
CA LYS A 2 -55.92 -50.58 -22.25
C LYS A 2 -55.51 -49.24 -21.57
N THR A 3 -54.38 -49.31 -20.84
CA THR A 3 -53.11 -48.49 -20.88
C THR A 3 -53.18 -46.95 -21.05
N ARG A 4 -52.35 -46.07 -20.44
CA ARG A 4 -50.98 -46.14 -19.86
C ARG A 4 -50.69 -44.82 -19.09
N ALA A 5 -49.69 -44.85 -18.20
CA ALA A 5 -49.20 -43.76 -17.35
C ALA A 5 -48.33 -42.69 -18.06
N HIS A 6 -48.25 -41.47 -17.51
CA HIS A 6 -47.01 -40.86 -17.00
C HIS A 6 -47.22 -39.52 -16.26
N THR A 7 -46.37 -39.34 -15.25
CA THR A 7 -46.09 -38.25 -14.30
C THR A 7 -45.93 -36.82 -14.86
N ALA A 8 -46.52 -35.82 -14.19
CA ALA A 8 -46.05 -34.44 -14.16
C ALA A 8 -46.21 -33.86 -12.74
N ALA A 9 -45.09 -33.43 -12.16
CA ALA A 9 -45.00 -32.81 -10.84
C ALA A 9 -44.74 -31.30 -11.00
N HIS A 10 -45.44 -30.53 -10.16
CA HIS A 10 -45.05 -29.25 -9.56
C HIS A 10 -44.89 -28.00 -10.45
N SER A 11 -45.95 -27.20 -10.51
CA SER A 11 -45.86 -25.74 -10.40
C SER A 11 -47.20 -25.16 -9.90
N GLY A 12 -47.49 -25.35 -8.61
CA GLY A 12 -48.58 -24.62 -7.94
C GLY A 12 -48.11 -23.21 -7.60
N ARG A 13 -48.48 -22.20 -8.41
CA ARG A 13 -48.40 -20.79 -8.01
C ARG A 13 -49.69 -20.42 -7.30
N VAL A 14 -49.63 -20.42 -5.97
CA VAL A 14 -50.63 -19.84 -5.09
C VAL A 14 -50.62 -18.32 -5.29
N ARG A 15 -51.76 -17.75 -5.70
CA ARG A 15 -52.01 -16.31 -5.68
C ARG A 15 -52.46 -15.95 -4.26
N LEU A 16 -51.68 -15.14 -3.55
CA LEU A 16 -52.05 -14.58 -2.25
C LEU A 16 -52.09 -13.06 -2.33
N TRP A 17 -53.22 -12.53 -1.90
CA TRP A 17 -53.53 -11.12 -1.69
C TRP A 17 -52.81 -10.60 -0.44
N VAL A 18 -52.21 -9.40 -0.51
CA VAL A 18 -51.83 -8.58 0.66
C VAL A 18 -52.76 -7.36 0.63
N TRP A 19 -53.92 -7.41 1.29
CA TRP A 19 -54.20 -7.02 2.68
C TRP A 19 -53.77 -5.60 3.07
N LEU A 20 -54.77 -4.71 3.04
CA LEU A 20 -54.89 -3.42 3.72
C LEU A 20 -54.61 -3.56 5.23
N ALA A 21 -54.26 -2.46 5.89
CA ALA A 21 -53.98 -2.32 7.31
C ALA A 21 -55.15 -2.65 8.29
N GLY A 22 -55.99 -3.65 8.05
CA GLY A 22 -57.01 -4.04 8.99
C GLY A 22 -57.88 -5.18 8.52
N LEU A 23 -57.86 -6.29 9.26
CA LEU A 23 -59.00 -6.80 10.04
C LEU A 23 -58.68 -8.20 10.59
N ALA A 24 -58.58 -8.35 11.90
CA ALA A 24 -58.40 -9.62 12.61
C ALA A 24 -56.98 -10.24 12.50
N LEU A 25 -55.97 -9.76 13.23
CA LEU A 25 -55.84 -10.10 14.65
C LEU A 25 -56.96 -11.03 15.13
N GLN A 26 -56.69 -12.34 15.13
CA GLN A 26 -57.26 -13.18 16.16
C GLN A 26 -56.95 -12.52 17.50
N THR A 27 -57.91 -11.73 17.97
CA THR A 27 -58.04 -11.28 19.35
C THR A 27 -58.39 -12.50 20.18
N THR A 28 -57.43 -13.40 20.31
CA THR A 28 -57.34 -14.33 21.43
C THR A 28 -56.03 -14.02 22.14
N GLY A 29 -56.08 -12.95 22.94
CA GLY A 29 -55.22 -12.76 24.11
C GLY A 29 -53.72 -12.87 23.91
N LEU A 30 -53.14 -12.25 22.87
CA LEU A 30 -51.73 -11.90 22.95
C LEU A 30 -51.63 -10.76 23.97
N ALA A 31 -51.00 -11.03 25.12
CA ALA A 31 -50.57 -9.99 26.03
C ALA A 31 -49.83 -8.94 25.20
N ALA A 32 -50.11 -7.66 25.43
CA ALA A 32 -49.43 -6.59 24.72
C ALA A 32 -47.94 -6.67 25.04
N ASP A 33 -47.17 -7.32 24.17
CA ASP A 33 -45.70 -7.37 24.27
C ASP A 33 -45.22 -5.93 24.11
N THR A 34 -44.87 -5.31 25.24
CA THR A 34 -44.25 -3.98 25.28
C THR A 34 -42.78 -4.09 24.92
N LEU A 35 -42.20 -2.99 24.44
CA LEU A 35 -40.75 -2.89 24.32
C LEU A 35 -40.13 -3.02 25.71
N SER A 36 -39.17 -3.93 25.87
CA SER A 36 -38.45 -4.11 27.13
C SER A 36 -36.99 -3.73 26.98
N VAL A 37 -36.44 -3.05 27.98
CA VAL A 37 -35.03 -2.64 28.06
C VAL A 37 -34.44 -3.19 29.36
N ARG A 38 -33.56 -4.18 29.26
CA ARG A 38 -32.88 -4.80 30.39
C ARG A 38 -31.42 -4.38 30.42
N ASP A 39 -30.95 -3.97 31.59
CA ASP A 39 -29.53 -3.73 31.80
C ASP A 39 -28.80 -5.08 31.86
N ARG A 40 -27.69 -5.16 31.14
CA ARG A 40 -26.82 -6.33 31.01
C ARG A 40 -25.38 -5.90 31.22
N THR A 41 -24.50 -6.88 31.32
CA THR A 41 -23.07 -6.67 31.18
C THR A 41 -22.57 -7.37 29.93
N TYR A 42 -21.48 -6.86 29.36
CA TYR A 42 -20.80 -7.43 28.20
C TYR A 42 -19.29 -7.42 28.45
N SER A 43 -18.57 -8.41 27.90
CA SER A 43 -17.11 -8.48 28.01
C SER A 43 -16.48 -7.87 26.76
N CYS A 44 -15.67 -6.83 26.93
CA CYS A 44 -15.04 -6.06 25.85
C CYS A 44 -13.58 -5.80 26.24
N ASP A 45 -12.61 -6.33 25.49
CA ASP A 45 -11.17 -6.23 25.78
C ASP A 45 -10.84 -6.58 27.25
N ASP A 46 -11.31 -7.73 27.70
CA ASP A 46 -11.19 -8.22 29.09
C ASP A 46 -11.84 -7.35 30.18
N GLN A 47 -12.58 -6.31 29.81
CA GLN A 47 -13.35 -5.47 30.72
C GLN A 47 -14.84 -5.82 30.69
N THR A 48 -15.46 -5.90 31.88
CA THR A 48 -16.91 -6.01 31.98
C THR A 48 -17.54 -4.62 31.93
N VAL A 49 -18.32 -4.37 30.88
CA VAL A 49 -18.92 -3.06 30.59
C VAL A 49 -20.45 -3.12 30.59
N SER A 50 -21.10 -1.97 30.76
CA SER A 50 -22.56 -1.86 30.67
C SER A 50 -23.07 -2.15 29.27
N ALA A 51 -24.15 -2.91 29.19
CA ALA A 51 -24.85 -3.23 27.95
C ALA A 51 -26.37 -3.15 28.15
N PHE A 52 -27.11 -2.95 27.07
CA PHE A 52 -28.56 -2.83 27.09
C PHE A 52 -29.18 -3.84 26.13
N GLU A 53 -29.97 -4.76 26.67
CA GLU A 53 -30.78 -5.70 25.90
C GLU A 53 -32.14 -5.05 25.64
N ILE A 54 -32.42 -4.73 24.37
CA ILE A 54 -33.67 -4.15 23.91
C ILE A 54 -34.44 -5.21 23.14
N GLU A 55 -35.63 -5.57 23.59
CA GLU A 55 -36.45 -6.62 22.99
C GLU A 55 -37.85 -6.11 22.63
N ASN A 56 -38.28 -6.37 21.40
CA ASN A 56 -39.65 -6.15 20.93
C ASN A 56 -40.26 -7.45 20.38
N HIS A 57 -41.38 -7.35 19.67
CA HIS A 57 -42.04 -8.50 19.06
C HIS A 57 -41.17 -9.22 18.01
N TYR A 58 -40.35 -8.48 17.27
CA TYR A 58 -39.62 -8.96 16.09
C TYR A 58 -38.21 -9.44 16.41
N PHE A 59 -37.50 -8.75 17.29
CA PHE A 59 -36.08 -9.00 17.55
C PHE A 59 -35.66 -8.67 18.98
N ARG A 60 -34.45 -9.10 19.32
CA ARG A 60 -33.70 -8.69 20.52
C ARG A 60 -32.34 -8.14 20.10
N ALA A 61 -32.01 -6.91 20.50
CA ALA A 61 -30.75 -6.24 20.21
C ALA A 61 -29.94 -6.03 21.49
N LEU A 62 -28.61 -6.18 21.42
CA LEU A 62 -27.69 -5.88 22.52
C LEU A 62 -26.83 -4.67 22.16
N LEU A 63 -27.12 -3.51 22.73
CA LEU A 63 -26.36 -2.27 22.53
C LEU A 63 -25.28 -2.12 23.62
N VAL A 64 -24.05 -1.81 23.23
CA VAL A 64 -22.91 -1.69 24.15
C VAL A 64 -22.18 -0.35 23.93
N PRO A 65 -22.48 0.70 24.73
CA PRO A 65 -21.85 2.02 24.62
C PRO A 65 -20.32 1.99 24.69
N ALA A 66 -19.77 1.20 25.60
CA ALA A 66 -18.33 1.15 25.85
C ALA A 66 -17.51 0.54 24.71
N CYS A 67 -18.15 -0.21 23.80
CA CYS A 67 -17.51 -0.83 22.65
C CYS A 67 -17.89 -0.07 21.37
N GLY A 68 -17.56 1.23 21.27
CA GLY A 68 -17.87 2.03 20.08
C GLY A 68 -19.35 2.36 19.89
N GLY A 69 -20.20 2.19 20.92
CA GLY A 69 -21.64 2.42 20.79
C GLY A 69 -22.33 1.48 19.79
N ARG A 70 -21.88 0.22 19.72
CA ARG A 70 -22.30 -0.77 18.73
C ARG A 70 -23.47 -1.64 19.20
N VAL A 71 -24.24 -2.16 18.24
CA VAL A 71 -25.14 -3.30 18.50
C VAL A 71 -24.34 -4.58 18.25
N MET A 72 -24.02 -5.30 19.33
CA MET A 72 -23.17 -6.50 19.31
C MET A 72 -23.93 -7.77 18.94
N ALA A 73 -25.25 -7.77 19.13
CA ALA A 73 -26.15 -8.88 18.78
C ALA A 73 -27.47 -8.31 18.27
N TRP A 74 -28.02 -8.88 17.20
CA TRP A 74 -29.36 -8.54 16.68
C TRP A 74 -30.11 -9.82 16.32
N PHE A 75 -30.76 -10.41 17.32
CA PHE A 75 -31.41 -11.71 17.24
C PHE A 75 -32.82 -11.61 16.66
N ASP A 76 -33.04 -12.25 15.51
CA ASP A 76 -34.33 -12.42 14.86
C ASP A 76 -35.16 -13.49 15.57
N LYS A 77 -36.31 -13.11 16.13
CA LYS A 77 -37.18 -14.03 16.88
C LYS A 77 -37.95 -15.00 15.98
N THR A 78 -38.26 -14.60 14.74
CA THR A 78 -38.95 -15.43 13.75
C THR A 78 -38.01 -16.50 13.21
N ALA A 79 -36.82 -16.08 12.76
CA ALA A 79 -35.83 -16.96 12.16
C ALA A 79 -34.90 -17.64 13.19
N LYS A 80 -35.03 -17.29 14.48
CA LYS A 80 -34.31 -17.83 15.65
C LYS A 80 -32.79 -17.82 15.51
N ARG A 81 -32.23 -16.70 15.04
CA ARG A 81 -30.79 -16.57 14.76
C ARG A 81 -30.30 -15.15 15.00
N ASP A 82 -29.00 -15.01 15.24
CA ASP A 82 -28.36 -13.69 15.31
C ASP A 82 -27.99 -13.19 13.92
N LEU A 83 -28.41 -11.97 13.58
CA LEU A 83 -28.15 -11.35 12.29
C LEU A 83 -26.83 -10.57 12.28
N VAL A 84 -26.13 -10.47 13.41
CA VAL A 84 -24.88 -9.71 13.53
C VAL A 84 -23.74 -10.63 14.01
N HIS A 85 -22.51 -10.32 13.60
CA HIS A 85 -21.29 -10.93 14.13
C HIS A 85 -20.42 -9.86 14.79
N ALA A 86 -19.86 -10.15 15.96
CA ALA A 86 -19.14 -9.16 16.77
C ALA A 86 -18.01 -9.74 17.64
N GLU A 87 -17.40 -10.87 17.27
CA GLU A 87 -16.26 -11.45 18.02
C GLU A 87 -14.96 -10.70 17.65
N ASP A 88 -14.33 -10.05 18.63
CA ASP A 88 -13.14 -9.16 18.57
C ASP A 88 -13.28 -7.89 17.70
N TYR A 89 -14.12 -7.96 16.67
CA TYR A 89 -14.32 -6.94 15.64
C TYR A 89 -15.73 -7.09 15.05
N GLY A 90 -16.35 -5.97 14.62
CA GLY A 90 -17.63 -6.00 13.91
C GLY A 90 -18.80 -5.39 14.68
N GLY A 91 -19.99 -5.98 14.60
CA GLY A 91 -21.23 -5.39 15.11
C GLY A 91 -21.97 -4.51 14.09
N LEU A 92 -23.12 -3.98 14.49
CA LEU A 92 -23.83 -2.90 13.79
C LEU A 92 -23.36 -1.55 14.32
N LEU A 93 -23.32 -0.53 13.46
CA LEU A 93 -23.02 0.86 13.82
C LEU A 93 -21.55 1.08 14.29
N ASP A 94 -20.61 0.34 13.72
CA ASP A 94 -19.19 0.42 14.04
C ASP A 94 -18.54 1.62 13.30
N ASP A 95 -18.18 2.67 14.04
CA ASP A 95 -17.52 3.85 13.50
C ASP A 95 -16.06 3.51 13.15
N HIS A 96 -15.76 3.37 11.87
CA HIS A 96 -14.49 2.84 11.38
C HIS A 96 -13.27 3.74 11.77
N GLY A 97 -12.12 3.11 12.01
CA GLY A 97 -10.82 3.77 12.26
C GLY A 97 -10.52 3.96 13.75
N SER A 98 -9.74 3.05 14.36
CA SER A 98 -9.30 2.97 15.77
C SER A 98 -10.35 3.18 16.88
N ARG A 99 -11.62 3.38 16.51
CA ARG A 99 -12.76 3.64 17.39
C ARG A 99 -13.69 2.45 17.73
N PRO A 100 -13.54 1.22 17.21
CA PRO A 100 -14.43 0.11 17.58
C PRO A 100 -14.49 -0.18 19.09
N THR A 101 -13.42 0.19 19.82
CA THR A 101 -13.27 -0.04 21.26
C THR A 101 -13.30 1.26 22.07
N THR A 102 -13.51 2.42 21.42
CA THR A 102 -13.59 3.69 22.14
C THR A 102 -14.94 3.80 22.86
N PRO A 103 -14.95 4.05 24.18
CA PRO A 103 -16.19 4.13 24.92
C PRO A 103 -16.97 5.40 24.59
N TYR A 104 -18.24 5.25 24.24
CA TYR A 104 -19.17 6.37 24.06
C TYR A 104 -19.79 6.76 25.41
N GLU A 105 -19.89 8.07 25.65
CA GLU A 105 -20.81 8.60 26.65
C GLU A 105 -22.25 8.33 26.18
N PHE A 106 -23.15 7.96 27.10
CA PHE A 106 -24.53 7.66 26.71
C PHE A 106 -25.56 8.30 27.63
N GLU A 107 -26.71 8.63 27.05
CA GLU A 107 -27.87 9.20 27.72
C GLU A 107 -29.15 8.57 27.17
N TRP A 108 -30.03 8.09 28.04
CA TRP A 108 -31.37 7.66 27.63
C TRP A 108 -32.24 8.87 27.33
N ILE A 109 -32.63 9.06 26.07
CA ILE A 109 -33.61 10.07 25.67
C ILE A 109 -35.02 9.57 26.01
N VAL A 110 -35.29 8.30 25.71
CA VAL A 110 -36.56 7.63 26.01
C VAL A 110 -36.26 6.22 26.46
N ARG A 111 -36.86 5.78 27.57
CA ARG A 111 -36.77 4.39 28.06
C ARG A 111 -38.16 3.90 28.43
N GLY A 112 -39.03 3.77 27.42
CA GLY A 112 -40.45 3.50 27.59
C GLY A 112 -40.91 2.19 26.95
N PRO A 113 -42.17 1.78 27.21
CA PRO A 113 -42.75 0.53 26.68
C PRO A 113 -43.12 0.60 25.19
N GLN A 114 -43.08 1.79 24.57
CA GLN A 114 -43.39 2.01 23.16
C GLN A 114 -42.13 2.31 22.34
N GLU A 115 -41.16 3.00 22.96
CA GLU A 115 -39.92 3.44 22.33
C GLU A 115 -38.78 3.40 23.35
N ALA A 116 -37.61 3.00 22.87
CA ALA A 116 -36.35 3.13 23.59
C ALA A 116 -35.38 3.88 22.68
N ALA A 117 -34.80 4.96 23.18
CA ALA A 117 -33.91 5.84 22.44
C ALA A 117 -32.74 6.24 23.32
N VAL A 118 -31.53 6.05 22.80
CA VAL A 118 -30.28 6.35 23.50
C VAL A 118 -29.39 7.20 22.63
N ARG A 119 -28.94 8.33 23.17
CA ARG A 119 -27.92 9.18 22.59
C ARG A 119 -26.56 8.64 23.01
N LEU A 120 -25.66 8.53 22.04
CA LEU A 120 -24.28 8.10 22.21
C LEU A 120 -23.39 9.22 21.68
N ARG A 121 -22.50 9.76 22.50
CA ARG A 121 -21.58 10.85 22.13
C ARG A 121 -20.13 10.44 22.35
N LEU A 122 -19.30 10.71 21.35
CA LEU A 122 -17.84 10.60 21.43
C LEU A 122 -17.23 11.99 21.19
N PRO A 123 -16.79 12.68 22.26
CA PRO A 123 -16.11 13.96 22.13
C PRO A 123 -14.67 13.76 21.67
N ASP A 124 -14.34 14.29 20.49
CA ASP A 124 -12.99 14.30 19.90
C ASP A 124 -12.89 15.56 19.01
N THR A 125 -11.76 15.78 18.36
CA THR A 125 -11.55 16.78 17.30
C THR A 125 -12.62 16.65 16.20
N VAL A 126 -13.21 15.47 16.09
CA VAL A 126 -14.37 15.20 15.26
C VAL A 126 -15.43 14.58 16.16
N VAL A 127 -16.54 15.29 16.40
CA VAL A 127 -17.60 14.83 17.30
C VAL A 127 -18.50 13.86 16.56
N TYR A 128 -18.68 12.67 17.15
CA TYR A 128 -19.67 11.69 16.72
C TYR A 128 -20.78 11.66 17.74
N GLU A 129 -21.97 12.07 17.35
CA GLU A 129 -23.18 11.85 18.15
C GLU A 129 -24.15 11.00 17.35
N LYS A 130 -24.60 9.88 17.91
CA LYS A 130 -25.62 9.03 17.30
C LYS A 130 -26.74 8.74 18.27
N THR A 131 -27.98 8.90 17.83
CA THR A 131 -29.17 8.50 18.58
C THR A 131 -29.73 7.22 17.97
N VAL A 132 -29.76 6.14 18.74
CA VAL A 132 -30.29 4.84 18.31
C VAL A 132 -31.67 4.64 18.89
N ARG A 133 -32.67 4.39 18.04
CA ARG A 133 -34.07 4.23 18.44
C ARG A 133 -34.63 2.86 18.07
N PHE A 134 -35.41 2.31 18.99
CA PHE A 134 -36.11 1.04 18.87
C PHE A 134 -37.59 1.26 19.16
N PHE A 135 -38.46 0.56 18.43
CA PHE A 135 -39.90 0.72 18.52
C PHE A 135 -40.55 -0.61 18.89
N HIS A 136 -41.65 -0.57 19.65
CA HIS A 136 -42.36 -1.78 20.08
C HIS A 136 -43.03 -2.53 18.92
N ASP A 137 -43.58 -1.81 17.95
CA ASP A 137 -44.44 -2.30 16.86
C ASP A 137 -43.75 -2.33 15.49
N ARG A 138 -42.42 -2.15 15.43
CA ARG A 138 -41.70 -2.10 14.15
C ARG A 138 -40.44 -2.97 14.17
N PRO A 139 -40.15 -3.71 13.08
CA PRO A 139 -38.89 -4.42 12.92
C PRO A 139 -37.77 -3.47 12.43
N VAL A 140 -37.63 -2.30 13.08
CA VAL A 140 -36.76 -1.21 12.65
C VAL A 140 -35.84 -0.76 13.78
N VAL A 141 -34.57 -0.53 13.45
CA VAL A 141 -33.62 0.26 14.25
C VAL A 141 -33.37 1.56 13.49
N GLN A 142 -33.78 2.69 14.05
CA GLN A 142 -33.51 4.01 13.48
C GLN A 142 -32.24 4.59 14.09
N VAL A 143 -31.43 5.24 13.27
CA VAL A 143 -30.20 5.90 13.72
C VAL A 143 -30.13 7.32 13.18
N ASP A 144 -30.01 8.29 14.09
CA ASP A 144 -29.82 9.70 13.80
C ASP A 144 -28.36 10.06 14.14
N TYR A 145 -27.53 10.37 13.15
CA TYR A 145 -26.18 10.90 13.34
C TYR A 145 -26.19 12.42 13.31
N HIS A 146 -25.52 13.02 14.27
CA HIS A 146 -25.05 14.39 14.26
C HIS A 146 -23.53 14.37 14.26
N PHE A 147 -22.93 15.05 13.29
CA PHE A 147 -21.51 14.93 12.98
C PHE A 147 -20.89 16.33 12.88
N GLU A 148 -19.82 16.60 13.64
CA GLU A 148 -19.12 17.88 13.67
C GLU A 148 -17.61 17.67 13.41
N ASN A 149 -17.00 18.53 12.59
CA ASN A 149 -15.56 18.50 12.34
C ASN A 149 -14.90 19.76 12.89
N HIS A 150 -14.41 19.68 14.13
CA HIS A 150 -13.62 20.76 14.76
C HIS A 150 -12.15 20.75 14.31
N GLY A 151 -11.73 19.76 13.52
CA GLY A 151 -10.38 19.65 12.98
C GLY A 151 -10.10 20.60 11.81
N GLN A 152 -8.86 20.55 11.33
CA GLN A 152 -8.37 21.41 10.23
C GLN A 152 -8.35 20.71 8.86
N SER A 153 -8.79 19.45 8.80
CA SER A 153 -8.85 18.65 7.57
C SER A 153 -10.23 18.08 7.35
N PRO A 154 -10.70 17.93 6.09
CA PRO A 154 -12.00 17.31 5.83
C PRO A 154 -12.07 15.90 6.40
N HIS A 155 -13.14 15.59 7.12
CA HIS A 155 -13.35 14.29 7.74
C HIS A 155 -14.50 13.54 7.08
N ARG A 156 -14.42 12.22 6.97
CA ARG A 156 -15.51 11.39 6.45
C ARG A 156 -16.02 10.43 7.51
N LEU A 157 -17.34 10.40 7.71
CA LEU A 157 -17.99 9.33 8.46
C LEU A 157 -18.00 8.05 7.62
N LEU A 158 -17.39 7.00 8.17
CA LEU A 158 -17.39 5.65 7.60
C LEU A 158 -17.96 4.72 8.65
N LEU A 159 -19.09 4.09 8.35
CA LEU A 159 -19.71 3.10 9.23
C LEU A 159 -19.47 1.72 8.67
N ARG A 160 -19.02 0.81 9.50
CA ARG A 160 -18.86 -0.60 9.20
C ARG A 160 -19.97 -1.39 9.90
N ASN A 161 -20.50 -2.40 9.23
CA ASN A 161 -21.58 -3.22 9.77
C ASN A 161 -21.36 -4.68 9.39
N VAL A 162 -21.41 -5.59 10.36
CA VAL A 162 -21.14 -7.01 10.11
C VAL A 162 -22.42 -7.82 10.23
N VAL A 163 -23.15 -7.90 9.11
CA VAL A 163 -24.50 -8.48 9.06
C VAL A 163 -24.50 -9.82 8.31
N ARG A 164 -25.24 -10.78 8.85
CA ARG A 164 -25.42 -12.15 8.36
C ARG A 164 -26.92 -12.48 8.33
N PRO A 165 -27.63 -12.20 7.24
CA PRO A 165 -29.07 -12.46 7.16
C PRO A 165 -29.43 -13.94 7.39
N GLY A 166 -28.53 -14.87 7.02
CA GLY A 166 -28.68 -16.30 7.27
C GLY A 166 -28.27 -16.74 8.69
N GLY A 167 -27.70 -15.86 9.51
CA GLY A 167 -27.16 -16.14 10.85
C GLY A 167 -25.93 -17.07 10.90
N ALA A 168 -25.48 -17.55 9.75
CA ALA A 168 -24.26 -18.32 9.56
C ALA A 168 -23.23 -17.53 8.72
N GLU A 169 -22.05 -18.10 8.50
CA GLU A 169 -21.06 -17.55 7.56
C GLU A 169 -21.68 -17.27 6.20
N ILE A 170 -21.29 -16.15 5.58
CA ILE A 170 -21.73 -15.79 4.24
C ILE A 170 -21.21 -16.84 3.26
N SER A 171 -22.15 -17.60 2.70
CA SER A 171 -21.87 -18.70 1.80
C SER A 171 -21.62 -18.24 0.36
N GLY A 172 -21.91 -16.97 0.06
CA GLY A 172 -21.94 -16.42 -1.29
C GLY A 172 -23.29 -16.64 -1.98
N LYS A 173 -24.26 -17.25 -1.29
CA LYS A 173 -25.66 -17.40 -1.75
C LYS A 173 -26.55 -16.23 -1.35
N GLU A 174 -26.02 -15.29 -0.58
CA GLU A 174 -26.73 -14.11 -0.14
C GLU A 174 -26.87 -13.15 -1.34
N LEU A 175 -28.09 -12.72 -1.60
CA LEU A 175 -28.40 -11.83 -2.70
C LEU A 175 -28.32 -10.39 -2.23
N HIS A 176 -27.41 -9.61 -2.81
CA HIS A 176 -27.29 -8.18 -2.55
C HIS A 176 -28.14 -7.41 -3.54
N CYS A 177 -29.08 -6.62 -3.02
CA CYS A 177 -29.97 -5.75 -3.78
C CYS A 177 -29.66 -4.28 -3.46
N TYR A 178 -29.37 -3.46 -4.48
CA TYR A 178 -29.12 -2.03 -4.27
C TYR A 178 -29.38 -1.24 -5.55
N SER A 179 -29.78 0.02 -5.39
CA SER A 179 -30.11 0.90 -6.52
C SER A 179 -28.85 1.51 -7.12
N ARG A 180 -28.64 1.40 -8.43
CA ARG A 180 -27.60 2.12 -9.19
C ARG A 180 -28.23 3.14 -10.14
N VAL A 181 -27.44 4.10 -10.62
CA VAL A 181 -27.83 5.01 -11.72
C VAL A 181 -28.27 4.22 -12.96
N ALA A 182 -27.68 3.04 -13.18
CA ALA A 182 -28.05 2.13 -14.26
C ALA A 182 -29.32 1.29 -13.98
N GLY A 183 -29.92 1.41 -12.79
CA GLY A 183 -31.06 0.63 -12.32
C GLY A 183 -30.76 -0.26 -11.12
N LEU A 184 -31.74 -1.05 -10.69
CA LEU A 184 -31.59 -2.01 -9.60
C LEU A 184 -30.56 -3.09 -9.95
N LYS A 185 -29.57 -3.28 -9.09
CA LYS A 185 -28.62 -4.38 -9.21
C LYS A 185 -28.93 -5.45 -8.17
N ARG A 186 -28.99 -6.68 -8.65
CA ARG A 186 -29.04 -7.90 -7.84
C ARG A 186 -27.80 -8.73 -8.16
N GLN A 187 -27.00 -9.05 -7.16
CA GLN A 187 -25.82 -9.88 -7.37
C GLN A 187 -25.47 -10.71 -6.14
N PHE A 188 -24.89 -11.88 -6.41
CA PHE A 188 -24.20 -12.69 -5.41
C PHE A 188 -22.75 -12.21 -5.33
N GLY A 189 -22.21 -12.07 -4.12
CA GLY A 189 -20.85 -11.60 -3.88
C GLY A 189 -20.67 -10.07 -3.94
N MET A 190 -19.41 -9.61 -3.82
CA MET A 190 -19.01 -8.23 -3.45
C MET A 190 -19.64 -7.11 -4.31
N PRO A 191 -20.62 -6.33 -3.79
CA PRO A 191 -20.94 -5.05 -4.39
C PRO A 191 -19.91 -3.99 -3.99
N ARG A 192 -19.22 -3.44 -4.99
CA ARG A 192 -18.58 -2.12 -4.89
C ARG A 192 -19.28 -1.19 -5.85
N THR A 193 -19.83 -0.09 -5.33
CA THR A 193 -20.65 0.81 -6.14
C THR A 193 -20.45 2.26 -5.72
N ASP A 194 -20.04 3.08 -6.68
CA ASP A 194 -19.87 4.53 -6.53
C ASP A 194 -21.05 5.30 -7.15
N ASP A 195 -21.96 4.57 -7.77
CA ASP A 195 -23.05 5.03 -8.64
C ASP A 195 -24.42 4.70 -8.03
N GLN A 196 -24.55 4.78 -6.71
CA GLN A 196 -25.83 4.51 -6.04
C GLN A 196 -26.88 5.57 -6.44
N ALA A 197 -28.04 5.12 -6.95
CA ALA A 197 -29.10 6.03 -7.40
C ALA A 197 -30.04 6.44 -6.27
N ASP A 198 -30.38 5.49 -5.40
CA ASP A 198 -31.23 5.73 -4.25
C ASP A 198 -30.50 5.29 -2.98
N PRO A 199 -30.68 6.03 -1.87
CA PRO A 199 -30.03 5.74 -0.62
C PRO A 199 -30.72 4.55 0.09
N TRP A 200 -30.66 3.37 -0.49
CA TRP A 200 -31.02 2.12 0.16
C TRP A 200 -30.21 0.94 -0.39
N CYS A 201 -30.07 -0.10 0.43
CA CYS A 201 -29.52 -1.40 0.04
C CYS A 201 -30.16 -2.51 0.88
N ALA A 202 -30.07 -3.74 0.41
CA ALA A 202 -30.58 -4.91 1.12
C ALA A 202 -29.72 -6.13 0.86
N MET A 203 -29.70 -7.03 1.83
CA MET A 203 -29.23 -8.39 1.67
C MET A 203 -30.37 -9.35 1.91
N VAL A 204 -30.46 -10.36 1.07
CA VAL A 204 -31.47 -11.40 1.18
C VAL A 204 -30.77 -12.74 1.36
N HIS A 205 -31.21 -13.52 2.35
CA HIS A 205 -30.90 -14.95 2.41
C HIS A 205 -32.04 -15.70 1.70
N PRO A 206 -31.89 -16.10 0.43
CA PRO A 206 -33.04 -16.51 -0.39
C PRO A 206 -33.71 -17.80 0.11
N GLU A 207 -32.94 -18.69 0.71
CA GLU A 207 -33.44 -19.97 1.24
C GLU A 207 -34.37 -19.77 2.45
N ASP A 208 -34.01 -18.84 3.33
CA ASP A 208 -34.80 -18.54 4.55
C ASP A 208 -35.76 -17.37 4.37
N GLN A 209 -35.67 -16.67 3.23
CA GLN A 209 -36.44 -15.49 2.90
C GLN A 209 -36.33 -14.37 3.96
N VAL A 210 -35.16 -14.27 4.59
CA VAL A 210 -34.82 -13.21 5.55
C VAL A 210 -34.13 -12.08 4.80
N VAL A 211 -34.59 -10.85 5.02
CA VAL A 211 -34.01 -9.65 4.42
C VAL A 211 -33.56 -8.71 5.53
N VAL A 212 -32.30 -8.27 5.43
CA VAL A 212 -31.82 -7.12 6.17
C VAL A 212 -31.60 -5.97 5.20
N ALA A 213 -32.38 -4.91 5.35
CA ALA A 213 -32.32 -3.73 4.50
C ALA A 213 -31.86 -2.50 5.26
N ASN A 214 -31.27 -1.55 4.54
CA ASN A 214 -30.94 -0.23 5.04
C ASN A 214 -31.49 0.85 4.10
N SER A 215 -31.98 1.94 4.66
CA SER A 215 -32.49 3.11 3.93
C SER A 215 -32.03 4.39 4.61
N PHE A 216 -31.55 5.39 3.86
CA PHE A 216 -31.09 6.68 4.38
C PHE A 216 -32.05 7.81 3.98
N GLU A 217 -32.14 8.83 4.83
CA GLU A 217 -32.79 10.09 4.50
C GLU A 217 -31.80 11.05 3.84
N GLY A 218 -32.24 11.69 2.75
CA GLY A 218 -31.42 12.61 1.97
C GLY A 218 -30.29 11.93 1.19
N ASP A 219 -29.41 12.74 0.64
CA ASP A 219 -28.26 12.32 -0.17
C ASP A 219 -26.95 12.37 0.66
N THR A 220 -26.99 11.78 1.87
CA THR A 220 -25.88 11.77 2.81
C THR A 220 -24.88 10.65 2.54
N LEU A 221 -25.33 9.54 1.99
CA LEU A 221 -24.50 8.40 1.63
C LEU A 221 -23.77 8.67 0.30
N ALA A 222 -22.45 8.74 0.35
CA ALA A 222 -21.61 8.90 -0.83
C ALA A 222 -21.29 7.57 -1.53
N ARG A 223 -21.15 6.48 -0.76
CA ARG A 223 -20.77 5.17 -1.29
C ARG A 223 -21.24 4.03 -0.38
N LEU A 224 -21.61 2.92 -1.01
CA LEU A 224 -21.80 1.62 -0.39
C LEU A 224 -20.67 0.67 -0.81
N TYR A 225 -20.05 0.03 0.18
CA TYR A 225 -18.99 -0.94 -0.04
C TYR A 225 -19.27 -2.21 0.77
N THR A 226 -19.06 -3.39 0.17
CA THR A 226 -19.06 -4.65 0.91
C THR A 226 -17.72 -5.35 0.76
N TRP A 227 -17.10 -5.70 1.88
CA TRP A 227 -15.89 -6.53 1.92
C TRP A 227 -16.25 -7.95 2.39
N LEU A 228 -15.91 -8.95 1.57
CA LEU A 228 -16.09 -10.38 1.86
C LEU A 228 -14.75 -11.11 2.05
N GLY A 229 -13.68 -10.39 2.41
CA GLY A 229 -12.39 -11.03 2.67
C GLY A 229 -12.44 -12.00 3.88
N SER A 230 -13.46 -11.86 4.72
CA SER A 230 -13.88 -12.87 5.68
C SER A 230 -15.31 -13.35 5.37
N LYS A 231 -15.54 -14.67 5.37
CA LYS A 231 -16.88 -15.25 5.32
C LYS A 231 -17.59 -15.18 6.67
N VAL A 232 -16.83 -15.11 7.75
CA VAL A 232 -17.32 -15.03 9.13
C VAL A 232 -17.75 -13.60 9.46
N ALA A 233 -16.97 -12.61 9.00
CA ALA A 233 -17.16 -11.20 9.31
C ALA A 233 -17.21 -10.34 8.02
N PRO A 234 -18.24 -10.51 7.16
CA PRO A 234 -18.44 -9.65 6.01
C PRO A 234 -18.71 -8.21 6.47
N THR A 235 -18.07 -7.21 5.86
CA THR A 235 -18.38 -5.81 6.22
C THR A 235 -19.32 -5.17 5.19
N TYR A 236 -20.28 -4.42 5.71
CA TYR A 236 -21.18 -3.54 4.97
C TYR A 236 -20.87 -2.11 5.40
N GLU A 237 -20.17 -1.42 4.53
CA GLU A 237 -19.58 -0.12 4.80
C GLU A 237 -20.36 1.00 4.13
N PHE A 238 -20.83 1.92 4.95
CA PHE A 238 -21.50 3.14 4.53
C PHE A 238 -20.49 4.28 4.60
N MET A 239 -20.15 4.84 3.45
CA MET A 239 -19.29 6.03 3.39
C MET A 239 -20.17 7.24 3.14
N PHE A 240 -20.22 8.16 4.08
CA PHE A 240 -20.96 9.40 3.94
C PHE A 240 -20.12 10.44 3.18
N ARG A 241 -20.74 11.56 2.80
CA ARG A 241 -20.00 12.69 2.21
C ARG A 241 -18.97 13.25 3.20
N SER A 242 -17.84 13.76 2.68
CA SER A 242 -16.84 14.42 3.52
C SER A 242 -17.43 15.69 4.14
N LEU A 243 -17.19 15.88 5.43
CA LEU A 243 -17.49 17.10 6.18
C LEU A 243 -16.26 18.01 6.19
N GLU A 244 -16.43 19.24 5.71
CA GLU A 244 -15.35 20.23 5.69
C GLU A 244 -14.93 20.64 7.12
N PRO A 245 -13.69 21.09 7.33
CA PRO A 245 -13.26 21.72 8.59
C PRO A 245 -14.23 22.80 9.03
N GLY A 246 -14.57 22.83 10.33
CA GLY A 246 -15.47 23.82 10.90
C GLY A 246 -16.93 23.70 10.47
N HIS A 247 -17.34 22.55 9.94
CA HIS A 247 -18.72 22.31 9.55
C HIS A 247 -19.33 21.16 10.34
N GLN A 248 -20.65 21.03 10.25
CA GLN A 248 -21.45 19.95 10.82
C GLN A 248 -22.60 19.54 9.87
N TYR A 249 -23.05 18.28 9.94
CA TYR A 249 -24.28 17.82 9.27
C TYR A 249 -25.00 16.74 10.08
N GLU A 250 -26.27 16.49 9.75
CA GLU A 250 -27.07 15.40 10.29
C GLU A 250 -27.35 14.34 9.21
N ALA A 251 -27.34 13.06 9.59
CA ALA A 251 -27.71 11.95 8.72
C ALA A 251 -28.61 10.96 9.45
N ARG A 252 -29.79 10.70 8.89
CA ARG A 252 -30.73 9.70 9.42
C ARG A 252 -30.77 8.47 8.52
N TYR A 253 -30.78 7.29 9.11
CA TYR A 253 -31.04 6.05 8.38
C TYR A 253 -31.70 4.98 9.24
N TYR A 254 -32.12 3.90 8.58
CA TYR A 254 -32.91 2.83 9.16
C TYR A 254 -32.32 1.48 8.80
N TRP A 255 -32.24 0.58 9.77
CA TRP A 255 -32.07 -0.85 9.55
C TRP A 255 -33.42 -1.53 9.67
N LEU A 256 -33.79 -2.34 8.67
CA LEU A 256 -35.07 -3.03 8.59
C LEU A 256 -34.85 -4.53 8.52
N LEU A 257 -35.64 -5.28 9.29
CA LEU A 257 -35.72 -6.74 9.24
C LEU A 257 -37.04 -7.14 8.58
N CYS A 258 -36.98 -7.89 7.48
CA CYS A 258 -38.15 -8.41 6.78
C CYS A 258 -38.07 -9.93 6.57
N HIS A 259 -39.23 -10.56 6.42
CA HIS A 259 -39.38 -11.99 6.16
C HIS A 259 -40.23 -12.24 4.92
N GLY A 260 -40.12 -13.43 4.33
CA GLY A 260 -40.98 -13.89 3.23
C GLY A 260 -40.59 -13.37 1.84
N LEU A 261 -39.41 -12.78 1.69
CA LEU A 261 -38.91 -12.24 0.42
C LEU A 261 -37.70 -13.03 -0.07
N ALA A 262 -37.77 -13.56 -1.30
CA ALA A 262 -36.64 -14.23 -1.96
C ALA A 262 -35.71 -13.25 -2.69
N ALA A 263 -36.19 -12.04 -2.99
CA ALA A 263 -35.44 -10.92 -3.55
C ALA A 263 -36.14 -9.60 -3.19
N VAL A 264 -35.43 -8.48 -3.34
CA VAL A 264 -35.99 -7.12 -3.25
C VAL A 264 -35.98 -6.50 -4.64
N ASP A 265 -37.16 -6.06 -5.12
CA ASP A 265 -37.39 -5.76 -6.54
C ASP A 265 -37.69 -4.30 -6.89
N TYR A 266 -37.77 -3.34 -5.96
CA TYR A 266 -38.08 -1.97 -6.37
C TYR A 266 -37.55 -0.81 -5.50
N SER A 267 -37.35 0.32 -6.18
CA SER A 267 -36.76 1.58 -5.76
C SER A 267 -37.72 2.76 -6.04
N HIS A 268 -38.57 3.17 -5.08
CA HIS A 268 -38.99 4.56 -4.84
C HIS A 268 -39.95 4.67 -3.63
N ARG A 269 -39.85 5.76 -2.84
CA ARG A 269 -40.66 5.96 -1.60
C ARG A 269 -42.15 6.31 -1.83
N ASN A 270 -42.53 6.86 -2.98
CA ASN A 270 -43.89 7.42 -3.20
C ASN A 270 -44.94 6.45 -3.77
N PHE A 271 -44.61 5.18 -4.04
CA PHE A 271 -45.51 4.25 -4.73
C PHE A 271 -46.58 3.59 -3.82
N ALA A 272 -46.44 3.70 -2.49
CA ALA A 272 -47.38 3.10 -1.53
C ALA A 272 -48.74 3.82 -1.43
N ALA A 273 -48.93 4.97 -2.08
CA ALA A 273 -50.15 5.77 -2.01
C ALA A 273 -51.06 5.70 -3.26
N GLN A 274 -50.70 4.95 -4.31
CA GLN A 274 -51.36 5.07 -5.62
C GLN A 274 -51.78 3.76 -6.31
N ILE A 275 -52.05 2.69 -5.55
CA ILE A 275 -52.59 1.45 -6.14
C ILE A 275 -54.12 1.38 -5.96
N GLU A 276 -54.84 2.09 -6.84
CA GLU A 276 -56.21 1.77 -7.24
C GLU A 276 -56.31 1.82 -8.78
N GLY A 277 -56.64 0.69 -9.42
CA GLY A 277 -57.21 0.68 -10.78
C GLY A 277 -56.52 -0.17 -11.86
N GLY A 278 -57.07 -1.37 -12.10
CA GLY A 278 -57.53 -1.87 -13.42
C GLY A 278 -56.55 -2.09 -14.59
N LEU A 279 -56.49 -3.34 -15.08
CA LEU A 279 -55.87 -3.78 -16.35
C LEU A 279 -56.91 -3.94 -17.48
N GLN A 280 -56.57 -3.56 -18.74
CA GLN A 280 -56.71 -4.39 -19.96
C GLN A 280 -56.15 -3.76 -21.27
N ASP A 281 -55.63 -4.64 -22.15
CA ASP A 281 -55.34 -4.64 -23.60
C ASP A 281 -54.24 -3.78 -24.28
N HIS A 282 -53.68 -4.37 -25.34
CA HIS A 282 -52.33 -4.15 -25.88
C HIS A 282 -52.17 -2.92 -26.80
N GLU A 283 -51.43 -1.91 -26.32
CA GLU A 283 -50.92 -0.76 -27.06
C GLU A 283 -49.55 -0.36 -26.47
N LEU A 284 -48.53 -0.02 -27.28
CA LEU A 284 -47.28 0.51 -26.73
C LEU A 284 -47.55 1.93 -26.24
N LYS A 285 -47.74 2.07 -24.93
CA LYS A 285 -47.91 3.35 -24.26
C LYS A 285 -46.55 3.82 -23.75
N VAL A 286 -46.04 4.91 -24.30
CA VAL A 286 -44.84 5.61 -23.82
C VAL A 286 -45.31 6.72 -22.89
N GLU A 287 -45.13 6.55 -21.59
CA GLU A 287 -45.47 7.60 -20.62
C GLU A 287 -44.24 8.45 -20.33
N LEU A 288 -44.28 9.72 -20.75
CA LEU A 288 -43.24 10.71 -20.52
C LEU A 288 -43.60 11.57 -19.31
N SER A 289 -42.76 11.54 -18.27
CA SER A 289 -42.81 12.51 -17.17
C SER A 289 -41.75 13.59 -17.35
N LEU A 290 -42.16 14.86 -17.44
CA LEU A 290 -41.28 16.03 -17.48
C LEU A 290 -41.47 16.85 -16.21
N VAL A 291 -40.37 17.23 -15.57
CA VAL A 291 -40.38 18.08 -14.36
C VAL A 291 -39.84 19.45 -14.73
N GLY A 292 -40.49 20.50 -14.22
CA GLY A 292 -40.18 21.91 -14.47
C GLY A 292 -38.69 22.23 -14.51
N THR A 293 -38.29 23.12 -15.43
CA THR A 293 -36.93 23.65 -15.44
C THR A 293 -36.87 24.94 -14.61
N TRP A 294 -35.67 25.41 -14.27
CA TRP A 294 -35.40 26.74 -13.71
C TRP A 294 -36.03 27.93 -14.46
N ALA A 295 -36.42 27.75 -15.74
CA ALA A 295 -37.15 28.74 -16.51
C ALA A 295 -38.44 28.11 -17.12
N PRO A 296 -39.55 28.85 -17.19
CA PRO A 296 -40.75 28.35 -17.86
C PRO A 296 -40.49 28.12 -19.36
N MET A 297 -40.96 26.98 -19.88
CA MET A 297 -40.94 26.61 -21.29
C MET A 297 -42.39 26.39 -21.76
N PRO A 298 -43.13 27.48 -22.08
CA PRO A 298 -44.54 27.41 -22.47
C PRO A 298 -44.76 26.82 -23.87
N ASP A 299 -43.70 26.47 -24.59
CA ASP A 299 -43.76 26.01 -25.98
C ASP A 299 -42.98 24.71 -26.23
N LEU A 300 -42.76 23.88 -25.20
CA LEU A 300 -42.02 22.64 -25.37
C LEU A 300 -42.77 21.67 -26.27
N ILE A 301 -42.24 21.42 -27.45
CA ILE A 301 -42.69 20.37 -28.37
C ILE A 301 -41.86 19.13 -28.13
N VAL A 302 -42.52 18.04 -27.76
CA VAL A 302 -41.93 16.70 -27.68
C VAL A 302 -42.45 15.86 -28.82
N SER A 303 -41.55 15.33 -29.63
CA SER A 303 -41.87 14.30 -30.62
C SER A 303 -40.90 13.14 -30.49
N GLY A 304 -41.15 12.05 -31.21
CA GLY A 304 -40.21 10.94 -31.22
C GLY A 304 -40.40 10.00 -32.38
N GLU A 305 -39.46 9.10 -32.56
CA GLU A 305 -39.43 8.08 -33.59
C GLU A 305 -38.94 6.78 -32.94
N ILE A 306 -39.50 5.65 -33.34
CA ILE A 306 -38.99 4.33 -32.98
C ILE A 306 -38.20 3.82 -34.18
N LEU A 307 -36.97 3.38 -33.95
CA LEU A 307 -36.04 2.87 -34.96
C LEU A 307 -35.74 1.39 -34.70
N ASP A 308 -35.36 0.66 -35.74
CA ASP A 308 -34.83 -0.71 -35.62
C ASP A 308 -33.33 -0.70 -35.22
N PRO A 309 -32.67 -1.87 -35.05
CA PRO A 309 -31.24 -1.93 -34.70
C PRO A 309 -30.33 -1.34 -35.79
N GLU A 310 -30.78 -1.30 -37.04
CA GLU A 310 -30.09 -0.66 -38.17
C GLU A 310 -30.41 0.85 -38.26
N ARG A 311 -31.10 1.40 -37.26
CA ARG A 311 -31.57 2.79 -37.16
C ARG A 311 -32.56 3.20 -38.26
N LYS A 312 -33.23 2.25 -38.91
CA LYS A 312 -34.34 2.55 -39.82
C LYS A 312 -35.59 2.82 -39.00
N LYS A 313 -36.29 3.90 -39.33
CA LYS A 313 -37.51 4.29 -38.63
C LYS A 313 -38.63 3.28 -38.87
N ILE A 314 -39.23 2.79 -37.79
CA ILE A 314 -40.34 1.82 -37.79
C ILE A 314 -41.68 2.41 -37.31
N ALA A 315 -41.67 3.47 -36.50
CA ALA A 315 -42.88 4.21 -36.12
C ALA A 315 -42.57 5.66 -35.73
N ASP A 316 -43.56 6.53 -35.83
CA ASP A 316 -43.51 7.91 -35.32
C ASP A 316 -44.31 8.01 -34.00
N LEU A 317 -43.81 8.81 -33.06
CA LEU A 317 -44.59 9.30 -31.93
C LEU A 317 -45.16 10.68 -32.28
N PRO A 318 -46.48 10.90 -32.11
CA PRO A 318 -47.09 12.18 -32.44
C PRO A 318 -46.45 13.30 -31.62
N ALA A 319 -46.27 14.47 -32.23
CA ALA A 319 -45.74 15.62 -31.50
C ALA A 319 -46.77 16.13 -30.49
N ALA A 320 -46.34 16.34 -29.24
CA ALA A 320 -47.13 16.95 -28.18
C ALA A 320 -46.52 18.29 -27.79
N LYS A 321 -47.35 19.34 -27.73
CA LYS A 321 -46.96 20.62 -27.15
C LYS A 321 -47.30 20.58 -25.66
N LEU A 322 -46.31 20.84 -24.82
CA LEU A 322 -46.37 20.81 -23.37
C LEU A 322 -45.93 22.18 -22.82
N GLU A 323 -46.61 22.65 -21.79
CA GLU A 323 -46.28 23.90 -21.11
C GLU A 323 -45.59 23.59 -19.78
N LEU A 324 -44.26 23.65 -19.73
CA LEU A 324 -43.51 23.45 -18.49
C LEU A 324 -43.39 24.76 -17.72
N ASP A 325 -44.05 24.84 -16.57
CA ASP A 325 -43.89 25.94 -15.63
C ASP A 325 -42.72 25.67 -14.64
N THR A 326 -42.38 26.66 -13.83
CA THR A 326 -41.31 26.61 -12.84
C THR A 326 -41.57 25.58 -11.71
N LEU A 327 -40.47 24.93 -11.31
CA LEU A 327 -40.14 23.98 -10.23
C LEU A 327 -41.16 23.04 -9.52
N ASP A 328 -42.48 23.20 -9.60
CA ASP A 328 -43.39 22.43 -8.71
C ASP A 328 -44.44 21.55 -9.43
N ARG A 329 -44.37 21.42 -10.76
CA ARG A 329 -45.29 20.56 -11.53
C ARG A 329 -44.57 19.49 -12.36
N VAL A 330 -44.99 18.24 -12.15
CA VAL A 330 -44.68 17.10 -13.03
C VAL A 330 -45.76 17.04 -14.11
N ILE A 331 -45.37 17.13 -15.37
CA ILE A 331 -46.26 16.94 -16.50
C ILE A 331 -46.07 15.52 -17.01
N GLN A 332 -47.14 14.73 -16.92
CA GLN A 332 -47.21 13.40 -17.49
C GLN A 332 -47.92 13.47 -18.84
N HIS A 333 -47.28 12.97 -19.88
CA HIS A 333 -47.87 12.85 -21.21
C HIS A 333 -47.66 11.44 -21.75
N SER A 334 -48.70 10.85 -22.33
CA SER A 334 -48.64 9.49 -22.86
C SER A 334 -48.74 9.51 -24.39
N PHE A 335 -47.80 8.84 -25.06
CA PHE A 335 -47.89 8.55 -26.48
C PHE A 335 -48.32 7.10 -26.67
N ALA A 336 -49.22 6.86 -27.62
CA ALA A 336 -49.56 5.51 -28.06
C ALA A 336 -49.07 5.34 -29.51
N ALA A 337 -48.33 4.26 -29.77
CA ALA A 337 -47.91 3.92 -31.13
C ALA A 337 -48.18 2.44 -31.43
N LYS A 338 -48.79 2.19 -32.60
CA LYS A 338 -48.97 0.83 -33.12
C LYS A 338 -47.71 0.40 -33.85
N LEU A 339 -46.99 -0.57 -33.30
CA LEU A 339 -45.84 -1.18 -33.97
C LEU A 339 -46.31 -2.24 -34.98
N GLY A 340 -45.79 -2.18 -36.21
CA GLY A 340 -45.83 -3.32 -37.13
C GLY A 340 -44.91 -4.45 -36.65
N ALA A 341 -44.92 -5.60 -37.34
CA ALA A 341 -44.04 -6.73 -37.01
C ALA A 341 -42.56 -6.27 -36.93
N SER A 342 -42.03 -6.18 -35.71
CA SER A 342 -40.79 -5.48 -35.39
C SER A 342 -39.68 -6.46 -34.98
N PRO A 343 -38.40 -6.17 -35.26
CA PRO A 343 -37.25 -6.97 -34.84
C PRO A 343 -37.12 -7.07 -33.31
N ASP A 344 -36.30 -8.02 -32.84
CA ASP A 344 -36.08 -8.39 -31.42
C ASP A 344 -35.47 -7.27 -30.55
N TYR A 345 -35.22 -6.11 -31.14
CA TYR A 345 -34.65 -4.94 -30.50
C TYR A 345 -35.07 -3.69 -31.27
N ALA A 346 -35.39 -2.60 -30.57
CA ALA A 346 -35.71 -1.32 -31.18
C ALA A 346 -35.13 -0.16 -30.34
N ILE A 347 -35.07 1.02 -30.93
CA ILE A 347 -34.46 2.22 -30.38
C ILE A 347 -35.51 3.32 -30.37
N LEU A 348 -35.86 3.84 -29.20
CA LEU A 348 -36.71 5.03 -29.08
C LEU A 348 -35.85 6.29 -29.17
N LEU A 349 -36.20 7.19 -30.08
CA LEU A 349 -35.56 8.48 -30.29
C LEU A 349 -36.54 9.62 -30.00
N LEU A 350 -36.45 10.27 -28.83
CA LEU A 350 -37.25 11.45 -28.48
C LEU A 350 -36.52 12.75 -28.86
N LYS A 351 -37.25 13.72 -29.39
CA LYS A 351 -36.78 15.05 -29.80
C LYS A 351 -37.58 16.10 -29.03
N LEU A 352 -36.90 16.90 -28.21
CA LEU A 352 -37.50 18.01 -27.47
C LEU A 352 -37.06 19.33 -28.09
N ARG A 353 -38.02 20.21 -28.39
CA ARG A 353 -37.79 21.52 -29.02
C ARG A 353 -38.58 22.60 -28.30
N SER A 354 -37.96 23.74 -28.07
CA SER A 354 -38.59 24.93 -27.49
C SER A 354 -37.83 26.15 -28.01
N ALA A 355 -38.47 27.31 -28.15
CA ALA A 355 -37.78 28.53 -28.55
C ALA A 355 -36.69 28.95 -27.54
N GLN A 356 -36.80 28.50 -26.28
CA GLN A 356 -35.80 28.74 -25.24
C GLN A 356 -34.66 27.71 -25.26
N LEU A 357 -34.72 26.67 -26.09
CA LEU A 357 -33.63 25.71 -26.29
C LEU A 357 -32.86 26.04 -27.58
N PRO A 358 -31.57 26.48 -27.49
CA PRO A 358 -30.79 26.84 -28.67
C PRO A 358 -30.50 25.64 -29.59
N THR A 359 -30.69 24.41 -29.10
CA THR A 359 -30.54 23.19 -29.88
C THR A 359 -31.53 22.13 -29.38
N PRO A 360 -32.18 21.34 -30.26
CA PRO A 360 -33.07 20.27 -29.84
C PRO A 360 -32.34 19.25 -28.96
N ILE A 361 -32.97 18.84 -27.86
CA ILE A 361 -32.45 17.75 -27.03
C ILE A 361 -32.91 16.43 -27.67
N ILE A 362 -31.96 15.56 -27.98
CA ILE A 362 -32.22 14.23 -28.55
C ILE A 362 -31.93 13.19 -27.48
N VAL A 363 -32.89 12.31 -27.21
CA VAL A 363 -32.77 11.19 -26.27
C VAL A 363 -32.92 9.90 -27.06
N GLU A 364 -31.85 9.12 -27.16
CA GLU A 364 -31.84 7.81 -27.83
C GLU A 364 -31.79 6.70 -26.77
N LYS A 365 -32.69 5.71 -26.85
CA LYS A 365 -32.73 4.60 -25.89
C LYS A 365 -33.01 3.26 -26.59
N PRO A 366 -32.09 2.29 -26.51
CA PRO A 366 -32.36 0.93 -26.94
C PRO A 366 -33.21 0.14 -25.94
N PHE A 367 -34.03 -0.79 -26.44
CA PHE A 367 -34.78 -1.74 -25.61
C PHE A 367 -34.80 -3.16 -26.24
N PRO A 368 -34.38 -4.22 -25.49
CA PRO A 368 -34.41 -5.62 -25.94
C PRO A 368 -35.77 -6.31 -25.67
N ARG A 369 -36.08 -7.37 -26.45
CA ARG A 369 -37.35 -8.12 -26.39
C ARG A 369 -37.42 -9.25 -25.36
N ASP A 370 -36.35 -9.60 -24.64
CA ASP A 370 -36.32 -10.85 -23.87
C ASP A 370 -37.36 -10.95 -22.75
N GLY A 371 -38.43 -11.71 -23.04
CA GLY A 371 -39.12 -12.63 -22.13
C GLY A 371 -40.24 -12.07 -21.24
N ASP A 372 -41.49 -12.24 -21.69
CA ASP A 372 -42.72 -12.40 -20.89
C ASP A 372 -43.12 -11.38 -19.79
N GLU A 373 -42.48 -10.21 -19.73
CA GLU A 373 -42.98 -9.07 -18.95
C GLU A 373 -43.67 -8.02 -19.83
N LYS A 374 -44.87 -7.63 -19.41
CA LYS A 374 -45.68 -6.56 -20.01
C LYS A 374 -44.85 -5.28 -20.05
N LEU A 375 -44.58 -4.77 -21.26
CA LEU A 375 -43.85 -3.52 -21.48
C LEU A 375 -44.73 -2.30 -21.16
N LEU A 376 -44.89 -1.99 -19.88
CA LEU A 376 -45.21 -0.64 -19.40
C LEU A 376 -43.87 0.09 -19.28
N ALA A 377 -43.44 0.76 -20.36
CA ALA A 377 -42.37 1.74 -20.24
C ALA A 377 -42.95 3.02 -19.61
N THR A 378 -43.21 2.98 -18.30
CA THR A 378 -43.38 4.22 -17.53
C THR A 378 -42.01 4.87 -17.42
N TYR A 379 -41.75 5.85 -18.28
CA TYR A 379 -40.55 6.66 -18.18
C TYR A 379 -40.78 7.76 -17.14
N THR A 380 -40.47 7.44 -15.90
CA THR A 380 -40.07 8.46 -14.92
C THR A 380 -38.58 8.65 -15.10
N ARG A 381 -38.15 9.76 -15.70
CA ARG A 381 -36.81 10.28 -15.40
C ARG A 381 -36.96 10.88 -14.00
N PRO A 382 -36.37 10.33 -12.92
CA PRO A 382 -36.01 11.20 -11.84
C PRO A 382 -35.00 12.18 -12.45
N VAL A 383 -35.42 13.43 -12.66
CA VAL A 383 -34.51 14.53 -12.32
C VAL A 383 -34.00 14.13 -10.95
N ARG A 384 -32.69 13.85 -10.89
CA ARG A 384 -31.95 13.49 -9.69
C ARG A 384 -32.69 14.08 -8.49
N TRP A 385 -33.46 13.28 -7.77
CA TRP A 385 -33.89 13.71 -6.44
C TRP A 385 -32.65 13.49 -5.59
N LEU A 386 -31.67 14.38 -5.81
CA LEU A 386 -30.86 14.84 -4.72
C LEU A 386 -31.94 15.33 -3.77
N GLY A 387 -32.23 14.57 -2.70
CA GLY A 387 -32.75 15.23 -1.51
C GLY A 387 -31.92 16.49 -1.29
N PRO A 388 -32.49 17.57 -0.72
CA PRO A 388 -31.78 18.84 -0.58
C PRO A 388 -30.32 18.56 -0.22
N PRO A 389 -29.35 19.03 -1.03
CA PRO A 389 -27.96 18.65 -0.87
C PRO A 389 -27.60 18.80 0.59
N VAL A 390 -26.89 17.82 1.16
CA VAL A 390 -26.53 17.84 2.58
C VAL A 390 -25.96 19.21 2.91
N VAL A 391 -26.74 19.99 3.65
CA VAL A 391 -26.36 21.35 4.01
C VAL A 391 -25.38 21.21 5.16
N GLN A 392 -24.10 21.27 4.83
CA GLN A 392 -23.06 21.42 5.84
C GLN A 392 -23.22 22.81 6.45
N ARG A 393 -23.53 22.86 7.74
CA ARG A 393 -23.66 24.12 8.49
C ARG A 393 -22.32 24.44 9.13
N PRO A 394 -21.85 25.70 9.12
CA PRO A 394 -20.67 26.06 9.89
C PRO A 394 -20.90 25.83 11.39
N ILE A 395 -19.84 25.51 12.11
CA ILE A 395 -19.79 25.46 13.57
C ILE A 395 -19.52 26.87 14.07
N GLU A 396 -20.39 27.39 14.93
CA GLU A 396 -20.23 28.72 15.52
C GLU A 396 -18.95 28.80 16.36
N GLY A 397 -18.15 29.84 16.14
CA GLY A 397 -16.89 30.05 16.86
C GLY A 397 -15.72 29.17 16.40
N TRP A 398 -15.90 28.30 15.40
CA TRP A 398 -14.76 27.58 14.82
C TRP A 398 -13.91 28.54 13.98
N GLU A 399 -12.61 28.55 14.26
CA GLU A 399 -11.63 29.30 13.49
C GLU A 399 -10.70 28.35 12.76
N ARG A 400 -10.45 28.65 11.48
CA ARG A 400 -9.44 27.94 10.71
C ARG A 400 -8.08 28.28 11.28
N GLU A 401 -7.30 27.26 11.64
CA GLU A 401 -5.94 27.44 12.11
C GLU A 401 -5.13 28.13 11.00
N VAL A 402 -4.71 29.37 11.26
CA VAL A 402 -3.82 30.07 10.37
C VAL A 402 -2.44 29.45 10.56
N LYS A 403 -1.95 28.73 9.53
CA LYS A 403 -0.66 28.03 9.57
C LYS A 403 0.49 28.90 10.09
N TYR A 404 0.47 30.19 9.82
CA TYR A 404 1.37 31.18 10.38
C TYR A 404 0.76 32.57 10.17
N GLU A 405 0.95 33.47 11.12
CA GLU A 405 0.58 34.87 10.94
C GLU A 405 1.66 35.56 10.10
N ILE A 406 1.27 36.17 8.98
CA ILE A 406 2.17 36.98 8.16
C ILE A 406 2.38 38.34 8.85
N GLN A 407 3.63 38.61 9.23
CA GLN A 407 4.04 39.81 9.97
C GLN A 407 4.99 40.67 9.11
N PRO A 408 4.47 41.39 8.09
CA PRO A 408 5.30 42.16 7.17
C PRO A 408 5.88 43.40 7.84
N GLY A 409 7.17 43.63 7.66
CA GLY A 409 7.86 44.84 8.09
C GLY A 409 7.48 46.08 7.27
N ALA A 410 8.01 47.24 7.63
CA ALA A 410 7.77 48.49 6.88
C ALA A 410 8.26 48.38 5.43
N GLU A 411 9.46 47.82 5.22
CA GLU A 411 10.03 47.60 3.89
C GLU A 411 9.18 46.62 3.05
N ASP A 412 8.61 45.57 3.65
CA ASP A 412 7.76 44.62 2.94
C ASP A 412 6.46 45.27 2.46
N LYS A 413 5.85 46.09 3.32
CA LYS A 413 4.65 46.87 2.98
C LYS A 413 4.93 47.87 1.87
N GLU A 414 6.09 48.52 1.90
CA GLU A 414 6.53 49.44 0.85
C GLU A 414 6.78 48.72 -0.49
N ARG A 415 7.46 47.56 -0.46
CA ARG A 415 7.69 46.73 -1.64
C ARG A 415 6.42 46.05 -2.16
N GLY A 416 5.43 45.84 -1.31
CA GLY A 416 4.18 45.15 -1.64
C GLY A 416 4.27 43.62 -1.63
N PHE A 417 5.37 43.04 -1.14
CA PHE A 417 5.55 41.59 -0.98
C PHE A 417 6.61 41.26 0.09
N MET A 418 6.65 40.00 0.51
CA MET A 418 7.60 39.46 1.48
C MET A 418 8.07 38.07 1.06
N VAL A 419 9.32 37.72 1.40
CA VAL A 419 9.85 36.36 1.29
C VAL A 419 10.14 35.85 2.70
N PHE A 420 9.76 34.62 3.02
CA PHE A 420 9.90 34.05 4.37
C PHE A 420 9.97 32.51 4.36
N GLU A 421 10.17 31.89 5.52
CA GLU A 421 10.12 30.44 5.72
C GLU A 421 8.83 30.02 6.44
N GLU A 422 8.26 28.85 6.13
CA GLU A 422 7.05 28.34 6.84
C GLU A 422 7.33 28.03 8.33
N SER A 423 8.60 27.93 8.73
CA SER A 423 9.02 27.54 10.08
C SER A 423 10.31 28.21 10.54
N GLY A 424 10.71 27.96 11.79
CA GLY A 424 11.93 28.53 12.39
C GLY A 424 11.78 29.98 12.84
N GLU A 425 12.92 30.66 13.04
CA GLU A 425 12.98 32.04 13.53
C GLU A 425 12.32 33.05 12.58
N HIS A 426 12.25 32.71 11.28
CA HIS A 426 11.65 33.52 10.22
C HIS A 426 10.21 33.10 9.88
N ARG A 427 9.56 32.28 10.71
CA ARG A 427 8.17 31.88 10.49
C ARG A 427 7.25 33.11 10.38
N GLY A 428 6.66 33.29 9.21
CA GLY A 428 5.77 34.42 8.92
C GLY A 428 6.46 35.81 8.90
N ARG A 429 7.80 35.87 8.91
CA ARG A 429 8.59 37.11 8.95
C ARG A 429 9.60 37.15 7.81
N HIS A 430 9.91 38.34 7.31
CA HIS A 430 10.87 38.48 6.21
C HIS A 430 12.21 37.82 6.50
N ILE A 431 12.66 36.93 5.62
CA ILE A 431 13.99 36.32 5.68
C ILE A 431 14.98 37.12 4.85
N ARG A 432 16.11 37.51 5.47
CA ARG A 432 17.23 38.17 4.77
C ARG A 432 18.39 37.21 4.50
N ASN A 433 18.62 36.29 5.43
CA ASN A 433 19.73 35.34 5.38
C ASN A 433 19.21 33.95 5.70
N LEU A 434 19.62 32.96 4.91
CA LEU A 434 19.37 31.54 5.12
C LEU A 434 20.71 30.86 5.34
N ALA A 435 20.88 30.14 6.45
CA ALA A 435 22.08 29.34 6.70
C ALA A 435 21.82 27.86 6.37
N LEU A 436 22.73 27.25 5.61
CA LEU A 436 22.69 25.84 5.22
C LEU A 436 24.03 25.17 5.54
N HIS A 437 23.96 23.94 6.01
CA HIS A 437 25.12 23.09 6.32
C HIS A 437 25.09 21.85 5.42
N LEU A 438 26.16 21.65 4.65
CA LEU A 438 26.27 20.59 3.66
C LEU A 438 27.55 19.78 3.87
N ALA A 439 27.51 18.50 3.59
CA ALA A 439 28.70 17.72 3.29
C ALA A 439 29.19 18.02 1.86
N GLN A 440 30.43 17.63 1.54
CA GLN A 440 30.92 17.74 0.16
C GLN A 440 30.13 16.84 -0.78
N ARG A 441 29.83 17.34 -1.99
CA ARG A 441 29.00 16.68 -3.02
C ARG A 441 27.55 16.46 -2.63
N GLU A 442 27.11 16.95 -1.47
CA GLU A 442 25.74 16.82 -1.04
C GLU A 442 24.84 17.81 -1.80
N PRO A 443 23.73 17.33 -2.39
CA PRO A 443 22.63 18.20 -2.79
C PRO A 443 21.70 18.47 -1.59
N GLU A 444 21.29 19.72 -1.39
CA GLU A 444 20.27 20.09 -0.39
C GLU A 444 19.15 20.87 -1.08
N SER A 445 17.90 20.42 -0.93
CA SER A 445 16.73 21.16 -1.38
C SER A 445 16.06 21.89 -0.23
N PHE A 446 15.50 23.08 -0.50
CA PHE A 446 14.80 23.86 0.52
C PHE A 446 13.67 24.71 -0.09
N PRO A 447 12.55 24.89 0.64
CA PRO A 447 11.48 25.79 0.24
C PRO A 447 11.68 27.22 0.74
N LEU A 448 11.25 28.22 -0.03
CA LEU A 448 10.98 29.58 0.45
C LEU A 448 9.56 30.00 0.02
N HIS A 449 8.88 30.77 0.86
CA HIS A 449 7.58 31.34 0.53
C HIS A 449 7.73 32.76 -0.02
N PHE A 450 7.02 33.02 -1.11
CA PHE A 450 6.79 34.36 -1.63
C PHE A 450 5.34 34.73 -1.36
N HIS A 451 5.12 35.72 -0.49
CA HIS A 451 3.78 36.22 -0.19
C HIS A 451 3.60 37.63 -0.77
N SER A 452 2.65 37.77 -1.68
CA SER A 452 2.24 39.07 -2.20
C SER A 452 1.30 39.77 -1.23
N LEU A 453 1.63 40.99 -0.82
CA LEU A 453 0.75 41.84 -0.01
C LEU A 453 -0.18 42.64 -0.93
N SER A 454 0.40 43.39 -1.85
CA SER A 454 -0.28 44.24 -2.83
C SER A 454 0.28 44.08 -4.25
N LEU A 455 1.35 43.31 -4.42
CA LEU A 455 2.03 43.12 -5.69
C LEU A 455 1.19 42.26 -6.66
N GLU A 456 1.18 42.67 -7.93
CA GLU A 456 0.59 41.91 -9.02
C GLU A 456 1.51 41.93 -10.24
N GLY A 457 1.67 40.78 -10.90
CA GLY A 457 2.40 40.65 -12.16
C GLY A 457 3.55 39.65 -12.11
N PRO A 458 4.44 39.68 -13.12
CA PRO A 458 5.57 38.76 -13.20
C PRO A 458 6.65 39.11 -12.17
N VAL A 459 7.22 38.05 -11.58
CA VAL A 459 8.39 38.08 -10.71
C VAL A 459 9.44 37.19 -11.35
N LYS A 460 10.63 37.73 -11.59
CA LYS A 460 11.79 36.98 -12.05
C LYS A 460 12.68 36.61 -10.86
N LEU A 461 13.31 35.45 -10.94
CA LEU A 461 14.32 34.97 -10.01
C LEU A 461 15.70 35.10 -10.67
N SER A 462 16.65 35.69 -9.97
CA SER A 462 18.06 35.63 -10.35
C SER A 462 18.88 35.04 -9.20
N VAL A 463 19.87 34.23 -9.54
CA VAL A 463 20.76 33.59 -8.57
C VAL A 463 22.19 34.08 -8.79
N LYS A 464 22.87 34.39 -7.69
CA LYS A 464 24.31 34.67 -7.66
C LYS A 464 24.97 33.59 -6.81
N GLN A 465 25.98 32.92 -7.35
CA GLN A 465 26.68 31.82 -6.67
C GLN A 465 28.17 31.81 -7.04
N PRO A 466 29.06 31.33 -6.16
CA PRO A 466 30.46 31.12 -6.47
C PRO A 466 30.65 29.93 -7.41
N ALA A 467 31.82 29.85 -8.05
CA ALA A 467 32.17 28.70 -8.88
C ALA A 467 32.20 27.41 -8.03
N GLY A 468 31.62 26.33 -8.54
CA GLY A 468 31.51 25.04 -7.85
C GLY A 468 30.28 24.91 -6.93
N LEU A 469 29.53 25.99 -6.71
CA LEU A 469 28.22 25.94 -6.05
C LEU A 469 27.14 26.13 -7.09
N ALA A 470 26.25 25.15 -7.27
CA ALA A 470 25.11 25.27 -8.16
C ALA A 470 23.81 25.47 -7.37
N LEU A 471 23.07 26.54 -7.65
CA LEU A 471 21.75 26.82 -7.09
C LEU A 471 20.69 26.77 -8.19
N GLU A 472 19.93 25.69 -8.21
CA GLU A 472 18.83 25.47 -9.15
C GLU A 472 17.53 26.04 -8.58
N THR A 473 16.69 26.62 -9.45
CA THR A 473 15.41 27.23 -9.08
C THR A 473 14.24 26.44 -9.68
N PHE A 474 13.23 26.18 -8.85
CA PHE A 474 12.01 25.49 -9.25
C PHE A 474 10.79 26.34 -8.92
N VAL A 475 9.90 26.50 -9.90
CA VAL A 475 8.58 27.11 -9.73
C VAL A 475 7.56 25.98 -9.67
N PRO A 476 7.06 25.61 -8.49
CA PRO A 476 6.23 24.42 -8.36
C PRO A 476 4.86 24.61 -9.02
N GLU A 477 4.44 23.59 -9.75
CA GLU A 477 3.06 23.41 -10.17
C GLU A 477 2.32 22.59 -9.12
N LYS A 478 1.26 23.17 -8.53
CA LYS A 478 0.42 22.47 -7.55
C LYS A 478 -0.52 21.53 -8.29
N VAL A 479 -0.32 20.23 -8.13
CA VAL A 479 -1.09 19.19 -8.82
C VAL A 479 -2.14 18.63 -7.87
N PRO A 480 -3.45 18.80 -8.15
CA PRO A 480 -4.50 18.16 -7.38
C PRO A 480 -4.56 16.66 -7.69
N GLU A 481 -4.74 15.85 -6.66
CA GLU A 481 -4.93 14.41 -6.77
C GLU A 481 -6.07 13.96 -5.87
N THR A 482 -6.93 13.08 -6.37
CA THR A 482 -8.08 12.60 -5.61
C THR A 482 -7.82 11.22 -5.07
N ILE A 483 -7.38 11.14 -3.81
CA ILE A 483 -7.05 9.88 -3.14
C ILE A 483 -8.04 9.66 -2.02
N TRP A 484 -8.70 8.50 -2.05
CA TRP A 484 -9.79 8.19 -1.13
C TRP A 484 -10.86 9.31 -1.11
N GLN A 485 -11.05 9.99 -2.25
CA GLN A 485 -11.94 11.14 -2.45
C GLN A 485 -11.58 12.40 -1.62
N GLN A 486 -10.38 12.48 -1.06
CA GLN A 486 -9.79 13.74 -0.59
C GLN A 486 -8.95 14.31 -1.72
N VAL A 487 -9.16 15.59 -2.05
CA VAL A 487 -8.23 16.31 -2.93
C VAL A 487 -7.00 16.64 -2.10
N ARG A 488 -5.90 15.94 -2.39
CA ARG A 488 -4.57 16.27 -1.89
C ARG A 488 -3.80 16.98 -2.98
N TYR A 489 -2.72 17.64 -2.61
CA TYR A 489 -1.93 18.40 -3.56
C TYR A 489 -0.47 18.00 -3.45
N GLY A 490 0.12 17.63 -4.57
CA GLY A 490 1.57 17.58 -4.70
C GLY A 490 2.14 18.83 -5.34
N TYR A 491 3.45 18.94 -5.23
CA TYR A 491 4.23 20.01 -5.82
C TYR A 491 5.16 19.41 -6.86
N LYS A 492 4.79 19.57 -8.13
CA LYS A 492 5.62 19.21 -9.28
C LYS A 492 6.65 20.31 -9.50
N LEU A 493 7.93 19.98 -9.39
CA LEU A 493 9.01 20.95 -9.47
C LEU A 493 9.37 21.20 -10.93
N LEU A 494 8.92 22.34 -11.47
CA LEU A 494 9.28 22.77 -12.82
C LEU A 494 10.55 23.62 -12.74
N PRO A 495 11.63 23.24 -13.46
CA PRO A 495 12.77 24.14 -13.63
C PRO A 495 12.28 25.47 -14.19
N GLY A 496 12.58 26.56 -13.51
CA GLY A 496 12.07 27.86 -13.89
C GLY A 496 12.56 28.98 -12.98
N ASN A 497 12.66 30.18 -13.53
CA ASN A 497 13.17 31.36 -12.85
C ASN A 497 12.19 32.55 -12.98
N SER A 498 10.92 32.30 -13.24
CA SER A 498 9.91 33.35 -13.32
C SER A 498 8.51 32.83 -13.03
N PHE A 499 7.67 33.65 -12.43
CA PHE A 499 6.31 33.27 -12.08
C PHE A 499 5.41 34.50 -11.95
N ILE A 500 4.08 34.35 -12.08
CA ILE A 500 3.13 35.47 -12.00
C ILE A 500 2.38 35.41 -10.67
N VAL A 501 2.31 36.49 -9.91
CA VAL A 501 1.59 36.56 -8.62
C VAL A 501 0.39 37.50 -8.64
N LYS A 502 -0.57 37.23 -7.76
CA LYS A 502 -1.71 38.09 -7.46
C LYS A 502 -1.61 38.68 -6.04
N PRO A 503 -2.29 39.80 -5.74
CA PRO A 503 -2.36 40.32 -4.37
C PRO A 503 -2.92 39.29 -3.39
N GLY A 504 -2.28 39.13 -2.24
CA GLY A 504 -2.64 38.16 -1.20
C GLY A 504 -2.20 36.71 -1.48
N GLU A 505 -1.59 36.43 -2.64
CA GLU A 505 -1.14 35.08 -2.99
C GLU A 505 0.11 34.68 -2.18
N ASP A 506 0.06 33.52 -1.52
CA ASP A 506 1.22 32.83 -0.98
C ASP A 506 1.66 31.71 -1.93
N ARG A 507 2.93 31.76 -2.35
CA ARG A 507 3.52 30.79 -3.26
C ARG A 507 4.79 30.20 -2.69
N VAL A 508 4.81 28.87 -2.57
CA VAL A 508 6.01 28.11 -2.23
C VAL A 508 6.88 27.97 -3.47
N LEU A 509 8.17 28.25 -3.34
CA LEU A 509 9.21 28.06 -4.33
C LEU A 509 10.24 27.09 -3.77
N TYR A 510 10.85 26.28 -4.63
CA TYR A 510 11.87 25.32 -4.21
C TYR A 510 13.19 25.65 -4.87
N PHE A 511 14.26 25.42 -4.12
CA PHE A 511 15.64 25.61 -4.56
C PHE A 511 16.41 24.33 -4.27
N ARG A 512 17.42 24.04 -5.10
CA ARG A 512 18.36 22.94 -4.84
C ARG A 512 19.77 23.48 -4.95
N LEU A 513 20.49 23.36 -3.86
CA LEU A 513 21.90 23.69 -3.76
C LEU A 513 22.72 22.41 -3.98
N LYS A 514 23.78 22.48 -4.78
CA LYS A 514 24.75 21.39 -4.97
C LYS A 514 26.14 21.91 -4.69
N ALA A 515 26.77 21.39 -3.63
CA ALA A 515 28.13 21.73 -3.27
C ALA A 515 29.11 20.74 -3.93
N ASP A 516 29.24 20.81 -5.26
CA ASP A 516 29.93 19.83 -6.14
C ASP A 516 31.27 19.30 -5.57
N ASP A 517 32.42 19.75 -6.07
CA ASP A 517 33.74 19.41 -5.52
C ASP A 517 34.31 20.56 -4.68
N LEU A 518 33.43 21.35 -4.06
CA LEU A 518 33.85 22.48 -3.23
C LEU A 518 34.71 21.98 -2.05
N PRO A 519 35.85 22.63 -1.77
CA PRO A 519 36.58 22.35 -0.56
C PRO A 519 35.74 22.75 0.67
N PRO A 520 36.01 22.16 1.84
CA PRO A 520 35.34 22.57 3.07
C PRO A 520 35.56 24.07 3.35
N GLY A 521 34.54 24.76 3.83
CA GLY A 521 34.60 26.21 4.08
C GLY A 521 33.25 26.91 4.03
N GLN A 522 33.31 28.24 4.15
CA GLN A 522 32.14 29.12 4.12
C GLN A 522 31.98 29.73 2.73
N TYR A 523 30.77 29.65 2.19
CA TYR A 523 30.38 30.15 0.89
C TYR A 523 29.09 30.96 1.01
N GLU A 524 28.81 31.78 -0.01
CA GLU A 524 27.61 32.59 -0.04
C GLU A 524 27.00 32.57 -1.44
N ALA A 525 25.73 32.17 -1.52
CA ALA A 525 24.89 32.40 -2.69
C ALA A 525 23.84 33.48 -2.36
N ALA A 526 23.13 33.98 -3.36
CA ALA A 526 22.02 34.90 -3.16
C ALA A 526 20.90 34.61 -4.16
N ILE A 527 19.66 34.71 -3.69
CA ILE A 527 18.45 34.60 -4.50
C ILE A 527 17.79 35.97 -4.51
N THR A 528 17.63 36.55 -5.69
CA THR A 528 16.96 37.84 -5.87
C THR A 528 15.61 37.65 -6.55
N PHE A 529 14.58 38.23 -5.93
CA PHE A 529 13.21 38.30 -6.42
C PHE A 529 12.99 39.67 -7.07
N GLU A 530 12.84 39.68 -8.39
CA GLU A 530 12.79 40.86 -9.24
C GLU A 530 11.38 41.03 -9.83
N PRO A 531 10.43 41.64 -9.09
CA PRO A 531 9.15 42.02 -9.66
C PRO A 531 9.30 43.21 -10.62
N GLU A 532 8.49 43.23 -11.69
CA GLU A 532 8.57 44.30 -12.70
C GLU A 532 8.23 45.70 -12.16
N LYS A 533 7.33 45.76 -11.16
CA LYS A 533 6.72 47.01 -10.65
C LYS A 533 7.06 47.34 -9.20
N ALA A 534 7.99 46.63 -8.58
CA ALA A 534 8.38 46.85 -7.19
C ALA A 534 9.90 46.70 -7.00
N PRO A 535 10.48 47.23 -5.93
CA PRO A 535 11.88 47.00 -5.61
C PRO A 535 12.16 45.51 -5.38
N ALA A 536 13.31 45.04 -5.86
CA ALA A 536 13.72 43.65 -5.65
C ALA A 536 13.99 43.34 -4.17
N ALA A 537 13.84 42.07 -3.79
CA ALA A 537 14.27 41.55 -2.49
C ALA A 537 15.33 40.46 -2.70
N THR A 538 16.33 40.42 -1.82
CA THR A 538 17.41 39.44 -1.91
C THR A 538 17.50 38.66 -0.61
N VAL A 539 17.56 37.34 -0.74
CA VAL A 539 17.86 36.42 0.35
C VAL A 539 19.29 35.93 0.15
N ALA A 540 20.19 36.28 1.06
CA ALA A 540 21.53 35.69 1.09
C ALA A 540 21.43 34.26 1.62
N VAL A 541 22.17 33.34 1.03
CA VAL A 541 22.23 31.93 1.38
C VAL A 541 23.66 31.64 1.82
N GLY A 542 23.92 31.67 3.12
CA GLY A 542 25.19 31.28 3.71
C GLY A 542 25.29 29.76 3.74
N VAL A 543 26.40 29.22 3.24
CA VAL A 543 26.62 27.78 3.05
C VAL A 543 27.92 27.38 3.71
N GLU A 544 27.84 26.51 4.71
CA GLU A 544 29.00 25.86 5.31
C GLU A 544 29.14 24.45 4.72
N VAL A 545 30.25 24.22 4.01
CA VAL A 545 30.62 22.91 3.48
C VAL A 545 31.56 22.25 4.49
N HIS A 546 31.11 21.15 5.09
CA HIS A 546 31.86 20.35 6.06
C HIS A 546 32.82 19.38 5.34
N PRO A 547 33.96 19.00 5.96
CA PRO A 547 34.93 18.02 5.43
C PRO A 547 34.43 16.57 5.44
N ILE A 548 33.15 16.38 5.16
CA ILE A 548 32.47 15.08 5.19
C ILE A 548 32.15 14.70 3.74
N ARG A 549 32.39 13.44 3.37
CA ARG A 549 32.01 12.87 2.09
C ARG A 549 31.23 11.60 2.34
N PHE A 550 30.12 11.41 1.62
CA PHE A 550 29.50 10.10 1.58
C PHE A 550 30.41 9.08 0.90
N PRO A 551 30.43 7.84 1.39
CA PRO A 551 31.00 6.75 0.59
C PRO A 551 30.22 6.61 -0.72
N GLU A 552 30.87 6.10 -1.77
CA GLU A 552 30.20 5.81 -3.06
C GLU A 552 28.98 4.88 -2.88
N GLN A 553 29.06 3.98 -1.89
CA GLN A 553 27.96 3.17 -1.39
C GLN A 553 27.51 3.69 -0.03
N PRO A 554 26.41 4.48 0.02
CA PRO A 554 25.84 4.93 1.29
C PRO A 554 25.30 3.75 2.11
N TYR A 555 25.18 3.94 3.43
CA TYR A 555 24.69 2.91 4.34
C TYR A 555 23.21 2.61 4.15
N LEU A 556 22.45 3.63 3.76
CA LEU A 556 21.03 3.61 3.50
C LEU A 556 20.79 4.09 2.08
N VAL A 557 20.02 3.31 1.33
CA VAL A 557 19.73 3.56 -0.09
C VAL A 557 18.23 3.54 -0.37
N PHE A 558 17.83 4.00 -1.56
CA PHE A 558 16.49 3.71 -2.05
C PHE A 558 16.46 2.43 -2.86
N ASP A 559 15.44 1.63 -2.57
CA ASP A 559 14.90 0.68 -3.53
C ASP A 559 13.65 1.30 -4.12
N VAL A 560 13.44 1.19 -5.42
CA VAL A 560 12.21 1.70 -6.02
C VAL A 560 11.46 0.61 -6.75
N ASN A 561 10.15 0.61 -6.60
CA ASN A 561 9.29 -0.08 -7.55
C ASN A 561 9.08 0.87 -8.72
N ASN A 562 9.63 0.51 -9.85
CA ASN A 562 9.45 1.27 -11.04
C ASN A 562 9.24 0.36 -12.24
N VAL A 563 9.17 1.02 -13.37
CA VAL A 563 9.22 0.39 -14.66
C VAL A 563 10.35 1.00 -15.47
N ALA A 564 11.60 0.91 -15.00
CA ALA A 564 12.75 1.38 -15.78
C ALA A 564 12.74 0.76 -17.18
N ASN A 565 12.33 -0.51 -17.28
CA ASN A 565 12.12 -1.19 -18.55
C ASN A 565 11.04 -0.55 -19.47
N TYR A 566 10.14 0.28 -18.95
CA TYR A 566 9.21 1.10 -19.74
C TYR A 566 9.64 2.57 -19.87
N LEU A 567 10.16 3.17 -18.79
CA LEU A 567 10.60 4.57 -18.78
C LEU A 567 11.82 4.77 -19.68
N CYS A 568 12.75 3.80 -19.68
CA CYS A 568 13.95 3.77 -20.51
C CYS A 568 13.66 3.28 -21.93
N ALA A 569 12.38 3.12 -22.31
CA ALA A 569 11.98 2.56 -23.60
C ALA A 569 10.89 3.40 -24.29
N GLU A 570 10.74 3.13 -25.58
CA GLU A 570 9.69 3.66 -26.44
C GLU A 570 8.87 2.50 -27.00
N LYS A 571 7.55 2.61 -26.87
CA LYS A 571 6.64 1.65 -27.47
C LYS A 571 6.49 1.95 -28.96
N LYS A 572 6.93 1.04 -29.82
CA LYS A 572 6.72 1.07 -31.28
C LYS A 572 5.89 -0.14 -31.70
N GLY A 573 4.58 0.05 -31.83
CA GLY A 573 3.63 -1.05 -32.03
C GLY A 573 3.52 -1.92 -30.77
N TYR A 574 3.82 -3.21 -30.90
CA TYR A 574 3.83 -4.17 -29.79
C TYR A 574 5.21 -4.32 -29.13
N GLU A 575 6.23 -3.65 -29.67
CA GLU A 575 7.61 -3.78 -29.19
C GLU A 575 8.03 -2.56 -28.36
N TRP A 576 8.78 -2.81 -27.30
CA TRP A 576 9.49 -1.78 -26.55
C TRP A 576 10.93 -1.71 -27.04
N ARG A 577 11.36 -0.55 -27.51
CA ARG A 577 12.74 -0.30 -27.92
C ARG A 577 13.42 0.60 -26.91
N TRP A 578 14.61 0.23 -26.48
CA TRP A 578 15.45 1.02 -25.60
C TRP A 578 15.71 2.41 -26.18
N SER A 579 15.64 3.44 -25.33
CA SER A 579 15.86 4.85 -25.68
C SER A 579 16.95 5.41 -24.78
N GLU A 580 18.13 5.65 -25.34
CA GLU A 580 19.31 6.16 -24.64
C GLU A 580 19.04 7.47 -23.92
N LEU A 581 18.36 8.40 -24.58
CA LEU A 581 18.01 9.69 -23.99
C LEU A 581 17.12 9.50 -22.75
N LYS A 582 16.07 8.68 -22.84
CA LYS A 582 15.19 8.44 -21.70
C LYS A 582 15.90 7.70 -20.58
N ALA A 583 16.69 6.68 -20.90
CA ALA A 583 17.44 5.93 -19.90
C ALA A 583 18.36 6.83 -19.11
N ARG A 584 19.19 7.62 -19.80
CA ARG A 584 20.05 8.61 -19.14
C ARG A 584 19.24 9.51 -18.21
N ASN A 585 18.17 10.13 -18.70
CA ASN A 585 17.45 11.13 -17.90
C ASN A 585 16.74 10.52 -16.67
N TYR A 586 16.18 9.31 -16.77
CA TYR A 586 15.52 8.65 -15.63
C TYR A 586 16.52 7.99 -14.67
N LEU A 587 17.60 7.39 -15.18
CA LEU A 587 18.62 6.75 -14.36
C LEU A 587 19.53 7.78 -13.68
N ASP A 588 19.79 8.93 -14.30
CA ASP A 588 20.49 10.06 -13.67
C ASP A 588 19.71 10.57 -12.46
N ASP A 589 18.39 10.76 -12.58
CA ASP A 589 17.53 11.14 -11.46
C ASP A 589 17.59 10.10 -10.33
N MET A 590 17.46 8.80 -10.67
CA MET A 590 17.59 7.72 -9.69
C MET A 590 18.95 7.71 -9.01
N ALA A 591 20.05 7.89 -9.76
CA ALA A 591 21.40 7.93 -9.21
C ALA A 591 21.58 9.13 -8.26
N GLN A 592 21.06 10.30 -8.63
CA GLN A 592 21.06 11.51 -7.80
C GLN A 592 20.26 11.35 -6.50
N HIS A 593 19.29 10.44 -6.47
CA HIS A 593 18.53 10.09 -5.28
C HIS A 593 19.04 8.81 -4.61
N GLN A 594 20.25 8.34 -4.96
CA GLN A 594 20.88 7.15 -4.37
C GLN A 594 20.01 5.88 -4.46
N VAL A 595 19.25 5.74 -5.54
CA VAL A 595 18.57 4.47 -5.84
C VAL A 595 19.63 3.42 -6.17
N ARG A 596 19.55 2.27 -5.50
CA ARG A 596 20.43 1.12 -5.72
C ARG A 596 19.67 -0.14 -6.09
N GLY A 597 18.39 -0.23 -5.74
CA GLY A 597 17.53 -1.36 -6.11
C GLY A 597 16.38 -1.00 -7.03
N GLN A 598 16.10 -1.91 -7.96
CA GLN A 598 15.08 -1.74 -8.99
C GLN A 598 14.14 -2.92 -9.10
N THR A 599 12.83 -2.69 -9.15
CA THR A 599 11.91 -3.75 -9.59
C THR A 599 11.83 -3.87 -11.10
N LEU A 600 12.13 -5.05 -11.66
CA LEU A 600 11.97 -5.36 -13.08
C LEU A 600 10.61 -6.04 -13.33
N ILE A 601 9.57 -5.25 -13.61
CA ILE A 601 8.20 -5.76 -13.81
C ILE A 601 7.61 -5.46 -15.18
N GLY A 602 6.60 -6.24 -15.57
CA GLY A 602 5.81 -5.99 -16.78
C GLY A 602 6.39 -6.62 -18.04
N THR A 603 5.80 -6.30 -19.20
CA THR A 603 6.02 -6.91 -20.50
C THR A 603 7.48 -6.86 -20.97
N ASN A 604 8.20 -5.76 -20.80
CA ASN A 604 9.60 -5.63 -21.25
C ASN A 604 10.64 -6.10 -20.20
N SER A 605 10.22 -6.84 -19.18
CA SER A 605 11.11 -7.39 -18.15
C SER A 605 11.64 -8.77 -18.57
N PRO A 606 12.89 -9.14 -18.24
CA PRO A 606 13.39 -10.49 -18.50
C PRO A 606 12.61 -11.59 -17.75
N SER A 607 11.89 -11.25 -16.67
CA SER A 607 11.00 -12.20 -15.98
C SER A 607 9.63 -12.35 -16.66
N SER A 608 9.35 -11.64 -17.75
CA SER A 608 8.03 -11.64 -18.38
C SER A 608 7.79 -12.79 -19.33
N HIS A 609 6.60 -13.41 -19.26
CA HIS A 609 6.20 -14.49 -20.18
C HIS A 609 5.88 -14.03 -21.61
N TYR A 610 5.89 -12.72 -21.89
CA TYR A 610 5.61 -12.18 -23.22
C TYR A 610 6.84 -12.09 -24.13
N TYR A 611 8.06 -12.25 -23.59
CA TYR A 611 9.32 -11.87 -24.26
C TYR A 611 10.29 -13.04 -24.50
N TYR A 612 9.84 -14.30 -24.45
CA TYR A 612 10.70 -15.46 -24.72
C TYR A 612 11.41 -15.42 -26.08
N ARG A 613 10.85 -14.75 -27.08
CA ARG A 613 11.48 -14.57 -28.41
C ARG A 613 12.81 -13.81 -28.36
N PHE A 614 13.10 -13.09 -27.29
CA PHE A 614 14.35 -12.36 -27.08
C PHE A 614 15.36 -13.14 -26.23
N VAL A 615 14.93 -14.23 -25.60
CA VAL A 615 15.80 -15.18 -24.94
C VAL A 615 16.29 -16.15 -26.00
N ARG A 616 17.57 -16.50 -25.99
CA ARG A 616 18.15 -17.48 -26.91
C ARG A 616 18.59 -18.73 -26.17
N ASP A 617 18.49 -19.87 -26.84
CA ASP A 617 19.24 -21.05 -26.42
C ASP A 617 20.72 -20.82 -26.76
N ARG A 618 21.58 -20.87 -25.75
CA ARG A 618 23.01 -20.52 -25.89
C ARG A 618 23.74 -21.47 -26.83
N GLU A 619 23.31 -22.73 -26.92
CA GLU A 619 23.96 -23.74 -27.76
C GLU A 619 23.63 -23.55 -29.24
N THR A 620 22.36 -23.32 -29.56
CA THR A 620 21.90 -23.20 -30.96
C THR A 620 21.88 -21.76 -31.49
N GLY A 621 21.90 -20.76 -30.60
CA GLY A 621 21.75 -19.34 -30.93
C GLY A 621 20.35 -18.93 -31.41
N LEU A 622 19.41 -19.88 -31.49
CA LEU A 622 18.02 -19.66 -31.89
C LEU A 622 17.23 -18.97 -30.77
N SER A 623 16.15 -18.26 -31.14
CA SER A 623 15.20 -17.78 -30.14
C SER A 623 14.62 -18.96 -29.36
N LEU A 624 14.31 -18.77 -28.07
CA LEU A 624 13.84 -19.86 -27.22
C LEU A 624 12.58 -20.56 -27.79
N PRO A 625 11.56 -19.84 -28.32
CA PRO A 625 10.45 -20.48 -29.02
C PRO A 625 10.86 -21.30 -30.25
N ASP A 626 11.83 -20.82 -31.05
CA ASP A 626 12.28 -21.52 -32.25
C ASP A 626 13.12 -22.76 -31.90
N ALA A 627 13.97 -22.66 -30.88
CA ALA A 627 14.74 -23.78 -30.34
C ALA A 627 13.82 -24.88 -29.81
N ILE A 628 12.82 -24.51 -29.00
CA ILE A 628 11.81 -25.45 -28.49
C ILE A 628 11.00 -26.07 -29.63
N LYS A 629 10.61 -25.29 -30.64
CA LYS A 629 9.88 -25.81 -31.80
C LYS A 629 10.72 -26.81 -32.61
N GLY A 630 12.03 -26.58 -32.71
CA GLY A 630 12.97 -27.45 -33.41
C GLY A 630 13.23 -28.77 -32.69
N ASP A 631 13.32 -28.76 -31.36
CA ASP A 631 13.52 -29.96 -30.54
C ASP A 631 12.73 -29.96 -29.22
N PRO A 632 11.45 -30.41 -29.28
CA PRO A 632 10.61 -30.81 -28.17
C PRO A 632 11.28 -31.32 -26.92
N ALA A 633 12.04 -32.37 -27.19
CA ALA A 633 12.41 -33.41 -26.26
C ALA A 633 13.59 -32.97 -25.41
N ARG A 634 14.52 -32.20 -25.99
CA ARG A 634 15.64 -31.58 -25.25
C ARG A 634 15.16 -30.71 -24.10
N PHE A 635 14.09 -29.94 -24.28
CA PHE A 635 13.51 -29.11 -23.22
C PHE A 635 12.61 -29.88 -22.23
N ARG A 636 12.51 -31.21 -22.35
CA ARG A 636 11.79 -32.10 -21.42
C ARG A 636 12.74 -33.00 -20.62
N GLN A 637 14.05 -32.86 -20.83
CA GLN A 637 15.08 -33.61 -20.11
C GLN A 637 15.34 -33.00 -18.73
N THR A 638 16.06 -33.74 -17.88
CA THR A 638 16.50 -33.27 -16.56
C THR A 638 17.55 -32.17 -16.66
N GLU A 639 18.43 -32.26 -17.67
CA GLU A 639 19.44 -31.27 -17.97
C GLU A 639 18.93 -30.32 -19.05
N LEU A 640 18.46 -29.14 -18.63
CA LEU A 640 17.94 -28.12 -19.54
C LEU A 640 19.08 -27.18 -20.01
N PRO A 641 19.01 -26.68 -21.26
CA PRO A 641 20.11 -25.94 -21.84
C PRO A 641 20.31 -24.56 -21.21
N ALA A 642 21.52 -24.03 -21.31
CA ALA A 642 21.82 -22.67 -20.86
C ALA A 642 21.10 -21.62 -21.74
N LEU A 643 20.62 -20.56 -21.10
CA LEU A 643 19.95 -19.46 -21.78
C LEU A 643 20.88 -18.26 -21.96
N ASP A 644 20.60 -17.48 -22.99
CA ASP A 644 21.24 -16.19 -23.28
C ASP A 644 20.19 -15.07 -23.22
N PHE A 645 20.45 -14.10 -22.34
CA PHE A 645 19.61 -12.93 -22.07
C PHE A 645 20.25 -11.62 -22.59
N SER A 646 21.23 -11.70 -23.49
CA SER A 646 21.96 -10.55 -24.05
C SER A 646 21.09 -9.43 -24.64
N TYR A 647 19.81 -9.69 -24.95
CA TYR A 647 18.86 -8.63 -25.30
C TYR A 647 18.73 -7.54 -24.22
N TRP A 648 18.90 -7.90 -22.94
CA TRP A 648 18.85 -6.97 -21.81
C TRP A 648 20.22 -6.44 -21.39
N ASP A 649 21.33 -6.79 -22.07
CA ASP A 649 22.67 -6.32 -21.71
C ASP A 649 22.71 -4.80 -21.61
N TRP A 650 22.13 -4.12 -22.60
CA TRP A 650 22.06 -2.66 -22.64
C TRP A 650 21.39 -2.07 -21.39
N LEU A 651 20.26 -2.61 -20.96
CA LEU A 651 19.56 -2.10 -19.77
C LEU A 651 20.40 -2.36 -18.51
N VAL A 652 20.94 -3.58 -18.37
CA VAL A 652 21.72 -3.97 -17.20
C VAL A 652 23.00 -3.15 -17.09
N GLU A 653 23.69 -2.88 -18.21
CA GLU A 653 24.86 -1.99 -18.26
C GLU A 653 24.51 -0.60 -17.78
N ARG A 654 23.42 0.00 -18.30
CA ARG A 654 22.98 1.33 -17.87
C ARG A 654 22.58 1.36 -16.39
N LEU A 655 21.90 0.34 -15.88
CA LEU A 655 21.58 0.24 -14.45
C LEU A 655 22.87 0.26 -13.60
N LEU A 656 23.86 -0.54 -13.95
CA LEU A 656 25.13 -0.63 -13.23
C LEU A 656 25.96 0.65 -13.31
N GLU A 657 26.01 1.31 -14.48
CA GLU A 657 26.67 2.61 -14.67
C GLU A 657 26.10 3.70 -13.75
N HIS A 658 24.80 3.60 -13.42
CA HIS A 658 24.11 4.52 -12.51
C HIS A 658 24.04 3.99 -11.07
N GLY A 659 24.87 2.99 -10.75
CA GLY A 659 25.00 2.42 -9.40
C GLY A 659 23.86 1.50 -8.96
N THR A 660 22.90 1.18 -9.83
CA THR A 660 21.84 0.21 -9.51
C THR A 660 22.42 -1.21 -9.52
N THR A 661 22.65 -1.75 -8.33
CA THR A 661 23.33 -3.03 -8.10
C THR A 661 22.38 -4.14 -7.67
N HIS A 662 21.14 -3.80 -7.34
CA HIS A 662 20.12 -4.76 -6.91
C HIS A 662 18.93 -4.77 -7.86
N VAL A 663 18.37 -5.95 -8.10
CA VAL A 663 17.12 -6.09 -8.85
C VAL A 663 16.13 -6.95 -8.08
N ARG A 664 14.85 -6.64 -8.26
CA ARG A 664 13.74 -7.38 -7.68
C ARG A 664 12.68 -7.67 -8.73
N TRP A 665 11.87 -8.72 -8.56
CA TRP A 665 10.57 -8.81 -9.23
C TRP A 665 9.53 -9.50 -8.35
N PRO A 666 8.23 -9.22 -8.57
CA PRO A 666 7.16 -9.98 -7.95
C PRO A 666 7.11 -11.36 -8.59
N MET A 667 7.09 -12.40 -7.77
CA MET A 667 7.00 -13.78 -8.23
C MET A 667 5.55 -14.26 -8.42
N GLY A 668 4.57 -13.37 -8.24
CA GLY A 668 3.14 -13.67 -8.27
C GLY A 668 2.53 -13.76 -6.87
N GLY A 669 1.19 -13.70 -6.79
CA GLY A 669 0.47 -13.87 -5.53
C GLY A 669 0.39 -15.34 -5.10
N CYS A 670 0.12 -15.59 -3.82
CA CYS A 670 -0.06 -16.94 -3.28
C CYS A 670 -1.15 -17.69 -4.06
N GLY A 671 -0.84 -18.93 -4.43
CA GLY A 671 -1.72 -19.77 -5.23
C GLY A 671 -1.43 -19.67 -6.73
N ASP A 672 -2.48 -19.55 -7.55
CA ASP A 672 -2.40 -19.71 -9.00
C ASP A 672 -1.45 -18.70 -9.67
N GLY A 673 -1.31 -17.49 -9.13
CA GLY A 673 -0.46 -16.45 -9.72
C GLY A 673 1.01 -16.87 -9.82
N PHE A 674 1.58 -17.34 -8.71
CA PHE A 674 2.94 -17.88 -8.68
C PHE A 674 3.04 -19.19 -9.46
N LEU A 675 2.11 -20.12 -9.20
CA LEU A 675 2.07 -21.48 -9.76
C LEU A 675 1.71 -21.56 -11.24
N GLN A 676 1.34 -20.46 -11.88
CA GLN A 676 1.10 -20.35 -13.32
C GLN A 676 2.02 -19.34 -14.00
N SER A 677 2.94 -18.71 -13.25
CA SER A 677 3.94 -17.84 -13.87
C SER A 677 4.78 -18.69 -14.84
N HIS A 678 5.02 -18.16 -16.04
CA HIS A 678 5.65 -18.90 -17.14
C HIS A 678 4.84 -20.09 -17.72
N ALA A 679 3.54 -20.24 -17.46
CA ALA A 679 2.72 -21.31 -18.06
C ALA A 679 2.77 -21.34 -19.60
N GLN A 680 2.97 -20.19 -20.25
CA GLN A 680 3.18 -20.11 -21.70
C GLN A 680 4.49 -20.79 -22.16
N LEU A 681 5.56 -20.73 -21.37
CA LEU A 681 6.82 -21.43 -21.69
C LEU A 681 6.60 -22.94 -21.62
N THR A 682 5.90 -23.40 -20.59
CA THR A 682 5.53 -24.81 -20.46
C THR A 682 4.63 -25.27 -21.61
N LYS A 683 3.70 -24.42 -22.06
CA LYS A 683 2.89 -24.69 -23.26
C LYS A 683 3.75 -24.79 -24.53
N LEU A 684 4.79 -23.98 -24.68
CA LEU A 684 5.74 -24.11 -25.79
C LEU A 684 6.45 -25.47 -25.75
N VAL A 685 6.94 -25.89 -24.57
CA VAL A 685 7.69 -27.14 -24.39
C VAL A 685 6.82 -28.39 -24.54
N TYR A 686 5.62 -28.40 -23.95
CA TYR A 686 4.76 -29.59 -23.85
C TYR A 686 3.54 -29.57 -24.79
N GLY A 687 3.27 -28.46 -25.48
CA GLY A 687 2.07 -28.27 -26.30
C GLY A 687 0.81 -27.96 -25.49
N GLN A 688 0.87 -27.96 -24.16
CA GLN A 688 -0.25 -27.70 -23.26
C GLN A 688 0.22 -27.00 -21.97
N THR A 689 -0.70 -26.27 -21.32
CA THR A 689 -0.51 -25.79 -19.95
C THR A 689 -0.84 -26.90 -18.95
N PHE A 690 -0.30 -26.83 -17.74
CA PHE A 690 -0.63 -27.77 -16.66
C PHE A 690 -1.35 -27.05 -15.52
N PRO A 691 -2.06 -27.79 -14.65
CA PRO A 691 -2.63 -27.24 -13.43
C PRO A 691 -1.57 -26.59 -12.52
N PRO A 692 -1.97 -25.62 -11.68
CA PRO A 692 -1.08 -25.03 -10.67
C PRO A 692 -0.39 -26.13 -9.82
N GLY A 693 0.93 -26.07 -9.71
CA GLY A 693 1.71 -27.02 -8.91
C GLY A 693 2.17 -28.30 -9.62
N ASP A 694 1.88 -28.48 -10.92
CA ASP A 694 2.43 -29.62 -11.68
C ASP A 694 3.96 -29.56 -11.74
N VAL A 695 4.63 -30.66 -11.37
CA VAL A 695 6.10 -30.72 -11.31
C VAL A 695 6.77 -30.36 -12.64
N ARG A 696 6.15 -30.69 -13.78
CA ARG A 696 6.70 -30.38 -15.11
C ARG A 696 6.67 -28.89 -15.39
N HIS A 697 5.62 -28.21 -14.93
CA HIS A 697 5.55 -26.76 -15.03
C HIS A 697 6.61 -26.10 -14.14
N LEU A 698 6.71 -26.55 -12.89
CA LEU A 698 7.64 -26.02 -11.89
C LEU A 698 9.11 -26.18 -12.33
N VAL A 699 9.49 -27.32 -12.90
CA VAL A 699 10.85 -27.53 -13.44
C VAL A 699 11.20 -26.51 -14.53
N ILE A 700 10.27 -26.22 -15.44
CA ILE A 700 10.47 -25.24 -16.53
C ILE A 700 10.56 -23.81 -15.99
N GLN A 701 9.69 -23.46 -15.04
CA GLN A 701 9.71 -22.17 -14.35
C GLN A 701 11.05 -21.97 -13.60
N GLU A 702 11.46 -22.97 -12.82
CA GLU A 702 12.68 -22.93 -12.00
C GLU A 702 13.94 -22.83 -12.86
N TRP A 703 14.01 -23.58 -13.96
CA TRP A 703 15.10 -23.48 -14.92
C TRP A 703 15.23 -22.07 -15.49
N TYR A 704 14.14 -21.49 -16.00
CA TYR A 704 14.17 -20.16 -16.60
C TYR A 704 14.65 -19.10 -15.59
N LEU A 705 14.10 -19.12 -14.37
CA LEU A 705 14.41 -18.16 -13.32
C LEU A 705 15.84 -18.34 -12.76
N ARG A 706 16.34 -19.58 -12.68
CA ARG A 706 17.74 -19.87 -12.30
C ARG A 706 18.71 -19.32 -13.33
N GLU A 707 18.43 -19.54 -14.61
CA GLU A 707 19.24 -19.02 -15.71
C GLU A 707 19.24 -17.48 -15.74
N LEU A 708 18.08 -16.86 -15.48
CA LEU A 708 17.97 -15.40 -15.37
C LEU A 708 18.77 -14.85 -14.17
N SER A 709 18.64 -15.46 -12.99
CA SER A 709 19.39 -15.05 -11.81
C SER A 709 20.90 -15.15 -12.04
N ARG A 710 21.36 -16.26 -12.63
CA ARG A 710 22.76 -16.43 -13.02
C ARG A 710 23.22 -15.34 -13.98
N TYR A 711 22.47 -15.09 -15.05
CA TYR A 711 22.79 -14.01 -16.00
C TYR A 711 22.96 -12.66 -15.29
N LEU A 712 22.01 -12.26 -14.44
CA LEU A 712 22.08 -10.97 -13.74
C LEU A 712 23.32 -10.87 -12.85
N ARG A 713 23.65 -11.93 -12.10
CA ARG A 713 24.85 -12.00 -11.26
C ARG A 713 26.14 -11.94 -12.08
N ASP A 714 26.21 -12.68 -13.19
CA ASP A 714 27.35 -12.67 -14.12
C ASP A 714 27.60 -11.27 -14.72
N ARG A 715 26.54 -10.44 -14.83
CA ARG A 715 26.62 -9.05 -15.29
C ARG A 715 27.03 -8.05 -14.20
N GLY A 716 27.07 -8.47 -12.92
CA GLY A 716 27.49 -7.62 -11.81
C GLY A 716 26.36 -7.14 -10.89
N ILE A 717 25.13 -7.62 -11.07
CA ILE A 717 24.05 -7.40 -10.11
C ILE A 717 24.36 -8.21 -8.85
N THR A 718 24.49 -7.54 -7.71
CA THR A 718 24.93 -8.14 -6.44
C THR A 718 23.80 -8.87 -5.73
N ARG A 719 22.56 -8.41 -5.88
CA ARG A 719 21.37 -9.04 -5.28
C ARG A 719 20.25 -9.21 -6.29
N VAL A 720 19.73 -10.43 -6.36
CA VAL A 720 18.58 -10.80 -7.18
C VAL A 720 17.47 -11.24 -6.25
N MET A 721 16.48 -10.39 -6.05
CA MET A 721 15.43 -10.55 -5.04
C MET A 721 14.08 -10.92 -5.66
N GLY A 722 13.28 -11.71 -4.94
CA GLY A 722 11.93 -12.09 -5.35
C GLY A 722 10.93 -11.81 -4.24
N SER A 723 9.95 -10.93 -4.49
CA SER A 723 8.82 -10.79 -3.55
C SER A 723 7.76 -11.85 -3.86
N ILE A 724 7.63 -12.83 -2.97
CA ILE A 724 6.65 -13.89 -3.08
C ILE A 724 5.38 -13.39 -2.39
N ASP A 725 4.43 -12.92 -3.20
CA ASP A 725 3.19 -12.25 -2.80
C ASP A 725 3.40 -10.92 -2.04
N ASP A 726 2.30 -10.26 -1.66
CA ASP A 726 2.26 -8.99 -0.93
C ASP A 726 1.30 -9.11 0.26
N GLU A 727 1.74 -8.65 1.44
CA GLU A 727 0.96 -8.65 2.71
C GLU A 727 0.23 -9.98 2.98
N ILE A 728 0.97 -11.08 2.98
CA ILE A 728 0.37 -12.42 3.08
C ILE A 728 -0.30 -12.68 4.44
N PRO A 729 -1.48 -13.31 4.46
CA PRO A 729 -2.13 -13.71 5.69
C PRO A 729 -1.41 -14.93 6.29
N SER A 730 -1.49 -15.08 7.61
CA SER A 730 -0.64 -16.03 8.36
C SER A 730 -0.88 -17.49 7.96
N GLU A 731 -2.10 -17.86 7.57
CA GLU A 731 -2.44 -19.21 7.11
C GLU A 731 -1.74 -19.61 5.79
N LYS A 732 -1.20 -18.63 5.05
CA LYS A 732 -0.44 -18.87 3.81
C LYS A 732 1.06 -18.94 4.02
N LEU A 733 1.58 -18.72 5.23
CA LEU A 733 3.03 -18.73 5.48
C LEU A 733 3.66 -20.11 5.22
N GLY A 734 2.95 -21.21 5.49
CA GLY A 734 3.42 -22.55 5.15
C GLY A 734 3.61 -22.76 3.63
N TRP A 735 2.69 -22.22 2.82
CA TRP A 735 2.84 -22.21 1.37
C TRP A 735 4.01 -21.31 0.95
N TRP A 736 4.12 -20.12 1.54
CA TRP A 736 5.21 -19.18 1.25
C TRP A 736 6.59 -19.80 1.50
N VAL A 737 6.77 -20.52 2.63
CA VAL A 737 8.02 -21.20 2.98
C VAL A 737 8.46 -22.20 1.91
N GLN A 738 7.53 -23.01 1.39
CA GLN A 738 7.83 -23.99 0.34
C GLN A 738 8.37 -23.32 -0.93
N HIS A 739 7.84 -22.16 -1.29
CA HIS A 739 8.27 -21.41 -2.47
C HIS A 739 9.50 -20.54 -2.22
N ALA A 740 9.67 -20.02 -1.01
CA ALA A 740 10.89 -19.32 -0.60
C ALA A 740 12.11 -20.24 -0.70
N TYR A 741 11.97 -21.51 -0.28
CA TYR A 741 13.00 -22.52 -0.47
C TYR A 741 13.39 -22.71 -1.95
N ARG A 742 12.39 -22.83 -2.83
CA ARG A 742 12.61 -22.95 -4.29
C ARG A 742 13.28 -21.71 -4.85
N SER A 743 12.90 -20.51 -4.40
CA SER A 743 13.56 -19.26 -4.79
C SER A 743 15.05 -19.26 -4.49
N ILE A 744 15.44 -19.74 -3.31
CA ILE A 744 16.86 -19.88 -2.94
C ILE A 744 17.57 -20.84 -3.90
N GLN A 745 16.96 -21.97 -4.27
CA GLN A 745 17.52 -22.91 -5.27
C GLN A 745 17.64 -22.31 -6.69
N MET A 746 16.85 -21.29 -7.00
CA MET A 746 16.95 -20.49 -8.23
C MET A 746 18.00 -19.37 -8.12
N GLY A 747 18.69 -19.24 -6.98
CA GLY A 747 19.62 -18.13 -6.71
C GLY A 747 18.92 -16.79 -6.49
N ILE A 748 17.62 -16.81 -6.14
CA ILE A 748 16.79 -15.64 -5.86
C ILE A 748 16.61 -15.50 -4.35
N GLU A 749 16.86 -14.31 -3.82
CA GLU A 749 16.66 -13.97 -2.41
C GLU A 749 15.18 -13.71 -2.14
N PRO A 750 14.46 -14.61 -1.46
CA PRO A 750 13.03 -14.45 -1.25
C PRO A 750 12.76 -13.37 -0.18
N GLY A 751 11.67 -12.64 -0.41
CA GLY A 751 11.11 -11.68 0.52
C GLY A 751 9.59 -11.60 0.44
N VAL A 752 8.99 -10.93 1.41
CA VAL A 752 7.56 -10.56 1.41
C VAL A 752 7.34 -9.37 2.35
N THR A 753 6.30 -8.59 2.08
CA THR A 753 5.82 -7.54 2.98
C THR A 753 5.27 -8.15 4.27
N GLN A 754 5.91 -7.83 5.39
CA GLN A 754 5.53 -8.30 6.72
C GLN A 754 4.63 -7.29 7.42
N SER A 755 3.49 -7.77 7.92
CA SER A 755 2.67 -7.03 8.86
C SER A 755 3.32 -7.01 10.24
N ALA A 756 2.96 -6.02 11.08
CA ALA A 756 3.41 -5.98 12.47
C ALA A 756 3.07 -7.30 13.20
N ALA A 757 1.87 -7.83 12.97
CA ALA A 757 1.41 -9.09 13.58
C ALA A 757 2.39 -10.24 13.35
N THR A 758 2.93 -10.37 12.14
CA THR A 758 3.90 -11.44 11.85
C THR A 758 5.20 -11.23 12.61
N LEU A 759 5.70 -9.99 12.74
CA LEU A 759 6.92 -9.70 13.49
C LEU A 759 6.79 -9.93 15.01
N TYR A 760 5.58 -9.80 15.57
CA TYR A 760 5.32 -10.05 17.00
C TYR A 760 5.20 -11.54 17.33
N ASP A 761 4.73 -12.37 16.39
CA ASP A 761 4.49 -13.79 16.62
C ASP A 761 5.76 -14.63 16.43
N ASP A 762 6.26 -15.21 17.52
CA ASP A 762 7.48 -16.03 17.51
C ASP A 762 7.32 -17.31 16.67
N GLN A 763 6.13 -17.90 16.61
CA GLN A 763 5.91 -19.11 15.81
C GLN A 763 5.95 -18.79 14.32
N LEU A 764 5.28 -17.71 13.91
CA LEU A 764 5.28 -17.28 12.52
C LEU A 764 6.68 -16.81 12.08
N MET A 765 7.41 -16.10 12.93
CA MET A 765 8.78 -15.69 12.63
C MET A 765 9.72 -16.87 12.49
N ASN A 766 9.67 -17.84 13.41
CA ASN A 766 10.49 -19.05 13.32
C ASN A 766 10.19 -19.88 12.07
N LEU A 767 8.96 -19.81 11.56
CA LEU A 767 8.56 -20.47 10.32
C LEU A 767 9.21 -19.82 9.08
N VAL A 768 9.19 -18.48 8.97
CA VAL A 768 9.64 -17.78 7.75
C VAL A 768 11.10 -17.37 7.74
N ALA A 769 11.67 -17.05 8.90
CA ALA A 769 13.01 -16.48 9.02
C ALA A 769 14.15 -17.31 8.41
N PRO A 770 14.13 -18.66 8.45
CA PRO A 770 15.20 -19.47 7.82
C PRO A 770 15.31 -19.26 6.32
N PHE A 771 14.22 -18.84 5.67
CA PHE A 771 14.16 -18.65 4.23
C PHE A 771 14.26 -17.18 3.82
N MET A 772 13.88 -16.26 4.70
CA MET A 772 13.87 -14.83 4.41
C MET A 772 15.30 -14.30 4.17
N LYS A 773 15.53 -13.71 3.00
CA LYS A 773 16.77 -12.99 2.68
C LYS A 773 16.55 -11.50 2.47
N PHE A 774 15.32 -11.14 2.16
CA PHE A 774 14.87 -9.77 1.94
C PHE A 774 13.62 -9.48 2.77
N TRP A 775 13.72 -8.55 3.71
CA TRP A 775 12.67 -8.17 4.64
C TRP A 775 12.05 -6.85 4.21
N ILE A 776 10.75 -6.83 3.97
CA ILE A 776 9.99 -5.58 3.78
C ILE A 776 9.09 -5.40 5.01
N ILE A 777 9.38 -4.41 5.84
CA ILE A 777 8.67 -4.20 7.10
C ILE A 777 7.72 -3.01 6.97
N GLY A 778 6.41 -3.25 7.02
CA GLY A 778 5.40 -2.18 6.91
C GLY A 778 5.14 -1.40 8.19
N THR A 779 5.39 -2.02 9.33
CA THR A 779 5.12 -1.41 10.65
C THR A 779 6.36 -1.57 11.50
N LEU A 780 7.02 -0.45 11.77
CA LEU A 780 8.31 -0.44 12.46
C LEU A 780 8.09 -0.24 13.97
N HIS A 781 8.64 -1.15 14.76
CA HIS A 781 8.68 -1.04 16.23
C HIS A 781 10.09 -1.42 16.69
N LYS A 782 10.78 -0.46 17.32
CA LYS A 782 12.23 -0.55 17.54
C LYS A 782 12.58 -1.71 18.48
N PRO A 783 11.89 -1.90 19.62
CA PRO A 783 12.13 -3.05 20.50
C PRO A 783 11.93 -4.40 19.80
N THR A 784 10.93 -4.52 18.91
CA THR A 784 10.69 -5.77 18.17
C THR A 784 11.84 -6.06 17.22
N LEU A 785 12.29 -5.07 16.43
CA LEU A 785 13.39 -5.27 15.49
C LEU A 785 14.71 -5.58 16.19
N ASP A 786 15.01 -4.88 17.29
CA ASP A 786 16.20 -5.13 18.08
C ASP A 786 16.19 -6.53 18.69
N ARG A 787 15.04 -6.98 19.21
CA ARG A 787 14.85 -8.36 19.65
C ARG A 787 15.15 -9.34 18.52
N ARG A 788 14.54 -9.17 17.33
CA ARG A 788 14.74 -10.08 16.18
C ARG A 788 16.19 -10.12 15.68
N ARG A 789 16.93 -9.01 15.77
CA ARG A 789 18.37 -8.98 15.49
C ARG A 789 19.18 -9.70 16.56
N SER A 790 18.87 -9.48 17.84
CA SER A 790 19.55 -10.16 18.95
C SER A 790 19.33 -11.68 18.97
N GLU A 791 18.17 -12.13 18.47
CA GLU A 791 17.82 -13.55 18.27
C GLU A 791 18.45 -14.15 17.00
N ASN A 792 19.20 -13.36 16.22
CA ASN A 792 19.76 -13.75 14.91
C ASN A 792 18.70 -14.24 13.90
N ILE A 793 17.46 -13.79 14.06
CA ILE A 793 16.35 -14.03 13.12
C ILE A 793 16.51 -13.10 11.91
N ILE A 794 16.73 -11.81 12.19
CA ILE A 794 17.19 -10.85 11.19
C ILE A 794 18.72 -10.79 11.29
N ARG A 795 19.40 -11.35 10.30
CA ARG A 795 20.84 -11.51 10.28
C ARG A 795 21.54 -10.36 9.55
N PRO A 796 22.82 -10.10 9.82
CA PRO A 796 23.56 -9.01 9.17
C PRO A 796 23.62 -9.09 7.64
N GLU A 797 23.55 -10.29 7.04
CA GLU A 797 23.56 -10.47 5.58
C GLU A 797 22.19 -10.26 4.90
N HIS A 798 21.11 -10.17 5.70
CA HIS A 798 19.78 -9.93 5.16
C HIS A 798 19.64 -8.50 4.64
N TRP A 799 18.83 -8.30 3.60
CA TRP A 799 18.42 -6.95 3.17
C TRP A 799 17.18 -6.57 3.95
N VAL A 800 17.24 -5.53 4.78
CA VAL A 800 16.11 -5.09 5.59
C VAL A 800 15.67 -3.72 5.12
N THR A 801 14.46 -3.64 4.59
CA THR A 801 13.84 -2.41 4.12
C THR A 801 12.54 -2.12 4.86
N THR A 802 12.21 -0.85 4.99
CA THR A 802 10.81 -0.42 5.15
C THR A 802 10.20 -0.13 3.78
N TYR A 803 8.89 0.06 3.68
CA TYR A 803 8.29 0.55 2.43
C TYR A 803 7.33 1.70 2.65
N HIS A 804 7.24 2.56 1.64
CA HIS A 804 6.24 3.61 1.55
C HIS A 804 5.42 3.43 0.27
N SER A 805 4.19 2.95 0.45
CA SER A 805 3.22 2.66 -0.63
C SER A 805 2.41 3.87 -1.09
N SER A 806 2.24 4.85 -0.21
CA SER A 806 1.41 6.04 -0.44
C SER A 806 2.23 7.29 -0.76
N ALA A 807 3.51 7.12 -1.13
CA ALA A 807 4.48 8.17 -1.46
C ALA A 807 4.21 8.84 -2.82
N CYS A 808 2.98 9.28 -3.06
CA CYS A 808 2.55 9.67 -4.39
C CYS A 808 2.65 11.19 -4.60
N HIS A 809 3.80 11.84 -4.48
CA HIS A 809 3.98 13.28 -4.75
C HIS A 809 3.20 14.29 -3.86
N TRP A 810 2.14 13.89 -3.16
CA TRP A 810 1.26 14.76 -2.36
C TRP A 810 1.64 14.86 -0.88
N GLN A 811 2.56 14.01 -0.42
CA GLN A 811 3.18 14.17 0.89
C GLN A 811 4.01 15.45 0.91
N THR A 812 4.14 16.10 2.06
CA THR A 812 5.00 17.29 2.15
C THR A 812 6.47 16.90 2.07
N TYR A 813 7.31 17.86 1.74
CA TYR A 813 8.76 17.70 1.71
C TYR A 813 9.28 17.17 3.06
N GLU A 814 8.83 17.77 4.18
CA GLU A 814 9.26 17.44 5.54
C GLU A 814 8.81 16.04 5.96
N GLN A 815 7.58 15.66 5.58
CA GLN A 815 7.06 14.32 5.84
C GLN A 815 7.93 13.26 5.17
N MET A 816 8.30 13.45 3.91
CA MET A 816 9.15 12.51 3.19
C MET A 816 10.59 12.49 3.70
N ARG A 817 11.15 13.65 4.07
CA ARG A 817 12.46 13.79 4.73
C ARG A 817 12.55 12.96 6.01
N GLY A 818 11.53 13.05 6.84
CA GLY A 818 11.42 12.24 8.05
C GLY A 818 11.20 10.75 7.76
N GLN A 819 10.17 10.42 6.97
CA GLN A 819 9.66 9.05 6.82
C GLN A 819 10.54 8.14 5.96
N CYS A 820 11.15 8.67 4.89
CA CYS A 820 11.95 7.88 3.96
C CYS A 820 13.45 7.89 4.28
N GLY A 821 13.87 8.81 5.15
CA GLY A 821 15.27 9.05 5.48
C GLY A 821 15.65 8.74 6.91
N LEU A 822 15.30 9.64 7.83
CA LEU A 822 15.62 9.47 9.25
C LEU A 822 14.94 8.24 9.89
N ASN A 823 13.72 7.93 9.49
CA ASN A 823 12.99 6.77 10.02
C ASN A 823 13.74 5.44 9.77
N PRO A 824 14.03 5.02 8.52
CA PRO A 824 14.80 3.80 8.29
C PRO A 824 16.21 3.84 8.91
N ALA A 825 16.89 5.00 8.93
CA ALA A 825 18.18 5.14 9.61
C ALA A 825 18.07 4.91 11.13
N TYR A 826 17.01 5.43 11.77
CA TYR A 826 16.73 5.23 13.19
C TYR A 826 16.63 3.75 13.55
N PHE A 827 15.94 2.96 12.71
CA PHE A 827 15.81 1.51 12.84
C PHE A 827 17.00 0.71 12.29
N ASP A 828 18.08 1.36 11.88
CA ASP A 828 19.27 0.74 11.29
C ASP A 828 18.97 -0.14 10.05
N LEU A 829 17.97 0.24 9.24
CA LEU A 829 17.61 -0.48 8.00
C LEU A 829 18.65 -0.24 6.90
N ASP A 830 18.65 -1.08 5.86
CA ASP A 830 19.57 -1.00 4.72
C ASP A 830 18.98 -0.17 3.58
N ALA A 831 17.65 -0.16 3.47
CA ALA A 831 16.95 0.60 2.44
C ALA A 831 15.63 1.18 2.90
N CYS A 832 15.16 2.14 2.12
CA CYS A 832 13.77 2.54 2.07
C CYS A 832 13.19 2.15 0.70
N TRP A 833 12.17 1.32 0.70
CA TRP A 833 11.50 0.93 -0.52
C TRP A 833 10.39 1.92 -0.89
N ILE A 834 10.60 2.71 -1.94
CA ILE A 834 9.58 3.56 -2.53
C ILE A 834 8.76 2.72 -3.51
N GLN A 835 7.53 2.36 -3.12
CA GLN A 835 6.67 1.49 -3.93
C GLN A 835 6.17 2.15 -5.23
N VAL A 836 6.36 3.46 -5.37
CA VAL A 836 5.75 4.27 -6.42
C VAL A 836 6.72 5.34 -6.93
N TYR A 837 7.86 4.94 -7.51
CA TYR A 837 8.65 5.93 -8.26
C TYR A 837 7.81 6.48 -9.42
N TYR A 838 7.33 5.58 -10.29
CA TYR A 838 6.28 5.85 -11.26
C TYR A 838 5.45 4.59 -11.51
N ARG A 839 4.15 4.65 -11.22
CA ARG A 839 3.13 3.70 -11.67
C ARG A 839 2.15 4.44 -12.59
N TRP A 840 1.50 3.73 -13.50
CA TRP A 840 0.68 4.23 -14.63
C TRP A 840 -0.36 5.33 -14.34
N ARG A 841 -0.59 5.69 -13.08
CA ARG A 841 -1.42 6.80 -12.62
C ARG A 841 -0.56 7.84 -11.94
N GLN A 842 -0.81 9.11 -12.22
CA GLN A 842 -0.12 10.21 -11.54
C GLN A 842 -0.25 10.09 -10.02
N SER A 843 -1.42 9.66 -9.52
CA SER A 843 -1.73 9.32 -8.13
C SER A 843 -0.83 8.29 -7.46
N GLU A 844 0.03 7.62 -8.20
CA GLU A 844 0.87 6.51 -7.76
C GLU A 844 2.31 6.73 -8.24
N ALA A 845 2.78 7.99 -8.20
CA ALA A 845 4.15 8.35 -8.57
C ALA A 845 4.69 9.41 -7.62
N VAL A 846 5.95 9.27 -7.23
CA VAL A 846 6.71 10.28 -6.48
C VAL A 846 7.35 11.31 -7.41
N ILE A 847 7.55 10.97 -8.69
CA ILE A 847 7.99 11.88 -9.75
C ILE A 847 6.86 12.14 -10.75
N TYR A 848 7.00 13.18 -11.56
CA TYR A 848 6.11 13.46 -12.68
C TYR A 848 6.81 13.17 -14.00
N PRO A 849 6.17 12.50 -14.96
CA PRO A 849 6.78 12.30 -16.28
C PRO A 849 6.83 13.63 -17.03
N GLY A 850 8.03 14.03 -17.47
CA GLY A 850 8.27 15.17 -18.36
C GLY A 850 8.56 14.71 -19.79
N LYS A 851 8.57 15.68 -20.72
CA LYS A 851 8.93 15.45 -22.12
C LYS A 851 10.37 14.91 -22.25
N ASP A 852 11.26 15.49 -21.45
CA ASP A 852 12.70 15.25 -21.52
C ASP A 852 13.22 14.44 -20.31
N GLY A 853 12.37 13.69 -19.60
CA GLY A 853 12.78 12.93 -18.41
C GLY A 853 11.86 13.13 -17.21
N PRO A 854 12.23 12.61 -16.02
CA PRO A 854 11.45 12.83 -14.80
C PRO A 854 11.52 14.31 -14.39
N LEU A 855 10.39 14.84 -13.95
CA LEU A 855 10.27 16.09 -13.21
C LEU A 855 10.11 15.71 -11.74
N SER A 856 11.02 16.21 -10.89
CA SER A 856 10.98 15.90 -9.46
C SER A 856 9.72 16.46 -8.80
N SER A 857 9.43 15.97 -7.60
CA SER A 857 8.42 16.54 -6.72
C SER A 857 9.06 17.00 -5.42
N ALA A 858 8.41 17.92 -4.70
CA ALA A 858 8.85 18.29 -3.36
C ALA A 858 8.98 17.06 -2.43
N ALA A 859 8.07 16.09 -2.56
CA ALA A 859 8.11 14.84 -1.83
C ALA A 859 9.37 14.01 -2.15
N TRP A 860 9.79 13.97 -3.43
CA TRP A 860 10.95 13.21 -3.86
C TRP A 860 12.27 13.84 -3.40
N GLU A 861 12.36 15.17 -3.47
CA GLU A 861 13.48 15.93 -2.92
C GLU A 861 13.59 15.76 -1.41
N GLY A 862 12.45 15.83 -0.71
CA GLY A 862 12.41 15.58 0.74
C GLY A 862 12.92 14.19 1.08
N ALA A 863 12.49 13.17 0.34
CA ALA A 863 12.98 11.81 0.52
C ALA A 863 14.51 11.72 0.38
N ARG A 864 15.10 12.31 -0.67
CA ARG A 864 16.56 12.33 -0.87
C ARG A 864 17.28 12.99 0.29
N ASP A 865 16.89 14.22 0.64
CA ASP A 865 17.58 14.97 1.69
C ASP A 865 17.46 14.25 3.04
N GLY A 866 16.34 13.56 3.26
CA GLY A 866 16.17 12.69 4.42
C GLY A 866 17.10 11.48 4.39
N LEU A 867 17.31 10.88 3.22
CA LEU A 867 18.22 9.75 3.04
C LEU A 867 19.65 10.17 3.38
N ASP A 868 20.06 11.37 2.96
CA ASP A 868 21.34 11.98 3.30
C ASP A 868 21.47 12.23 4.81
N ASP A 869 20.47 12.86 5.43
CA ASP A 869 20.39 13.03 6.88
C ASP A 869 20.50 11.67 7.63
N GLY A 870 19.81 10.65 7.11
CA GLY A 870 19.84 9.29 7.64
C GLY A 870 21.23 8.64 7.53
N ASN A 871 21.92 8.85 6.41
CA ASN A 871 23.29 8.38 6.22
C ASN A 871 24.28 9.07 7.16
N PHE A 872 24.12 10.37 7.44
CA PHE A 872 24.92 11.05 8.47
C PHE A 872 24.67 10.47 9.87
N LEU A 873 23.41 10.13 10.20
CA LEU A 873 23.08 9.50 11.47
C LEU A 873 23.76 8.14 11.61
N LEU A 874 23.73 7.32 10.55
CA LEU A 874 24.39 6.02 10.51
C LEU A 874 25.92 6.14 10.58
N LEU A 875 26.50 7.14 9.90
CA LEU A 875 27.93 7.46 9.96
C LEU A 875 28.35 7.83 11.39
N ALA A 876 27.65 8.75 12.04
CA ALA A 876 27.92 9.15 13.42
C ALA A 876 27.85 7.94 14.37
N ARG A 877 26.82 7.08 14.23
CA ARG A 877 26.71 5.82 15.01
C ARG A 877 27.91 4.90 14.78
N ALA A 878 28.36 4.74 13.53
CA ALA A 878 29.51 3.90 13.19
C ALA A 878 30.81 4.45 13.80
N MET A 879 31.04 5.76 13.71
CA MET A 879 32.19 6.45 14.30
C MET A 879 32.22 6.31 15.83
N ILE A 880 31.07 6.50 16.49
CA ILE A 880 30.94 6.36 17.95
C ILE A 880 31.26 4.92 18.40
N ARG A 881 30.80 3.90 17.67
CA ARG A 881 31.04 2.48 18.01
C ARG A 881 32.52 2.12 18.04
N VAL A 882 33.35 2.75 17.19
CA VAL A 882 34.79 2.45 17.10
C VAL A 882 35.66 3.27 18.03
N LEU A 883 35.08 4.18 18.82
CA LEU A 883 35.82 4.90 19.85
C LEU A 883 36.36 3.92 20.90
N PRO A 884 37.62 4.12 21.36
CA PRO A 884 38.32 3.12 22.18
C PRO A 884 37.80 3.04 23.62
N ASP A 885 37.28 4.13 24.18
CA ASP A 885 36.86 4.19 25.58
C ASP A 885 35.33 4.33 25.74
N GLU A 886 34.77 3.58 26.68
CA GLU A 886 33.32 3.51 26.92
C GLU A 886 32.72 4.84 27.42
N PRO A 887 33.35 5.61 28.34
CA PRO A 887 32.78 6.88 28.79
C PRO A 887 32.63 7.91 27.67
N THR A 888 33.63 8.03 26.78
CA THR A 888 33.55 8.93 25.62
C THR A 888 32.48 8.44 24.64
N ARG A 889 32.42 7.13 24.38
CA ARG A 889 31.36 6.53 23.55
C ARG A 889 29.97 6.88 24.09
N GLN A 890 29.73 6.66 25.38
CA GLN A 890 28.45 6.97 26.02
C GLN A 890 28.12 8.47 25.91
N SER A 891 29.09 9.36 26.17
CA SER A 891 28.88 10.81 26.06
C SER A 891 28.45 11.23 24.64
N TYR A 892 29.08 10.68 23.60
CA TYR A 892 28.65 10.94 22.22
C TYR A 892 27.32 10.30 21.86
N GLN A 893 26.98 9.13 22.42
CA GLN A 893 25.66 8.51 22.25
C GLN A 893 24.57 9.39 22.85
N GLU A 894 24.78 9.94 24.05
CA GLU A 894 23.84 10.87 24.70
C GLU A 894 23.63 12.13 23.85
N ARG A 895 24.72 12.73 23.35
CA ARG A 895 24.63 13.88 22.42
C ARG A 895 23.90 13.53 21.13
N LEU A 896 24.14 12.35 20.57
CA LEU A 896 23.43 11.90 19.37
C LEU A 896 21.94 11.70 19.65
N GLN A 897 21.57 11.15 20.80
CA GLN A 897 20.17 11.01 21.24
C GLN A 897 19.47 12.37 21.36
N GLN A 898 20.14 13.40 21.86
CA GLN A 898 19.62 14.77 21.89
C GLN A 898 19.37 15.38 20.50
N ILE A 899 20.06 14.88 19.46
CA ILE A 899 19.85 15.31 18.08
C ILE A 899 18.71 14.49 17.47
N VAL A 900 18.84 13.16 17.46
CA VAL A 900 17.86 12.20 16.94
C VAL A 900 17.71 11.04 17.93
N GLY A 901 16.56 10.95 18.60
CA GLY A 901 16.37 10.01 19.70
C GLY A 901 14.93 9.91 20.21
N GLU A 902 14.76 9.20 21.33
CA GLU A 902 13.46 9.01 22.00
C GLU A 902 13.22 10.00 23.14
N GLN A 903 14.27 10.73 23.55
CA GLN A 903 14.21 11.68 24.66
C GLN A 903 13.30 12.85 24.32
N GLU A 904 12.61 13.41 25.32
CA GLU A 904 11.65 14.50 25.14
C GLU A 904 12.30 15.77 24.57
N ASP A 905 13.56 16.02 24.92
CA ASP A 905 14.40 17.13 24.47
C ASP A 905 15.16 16.84 23.15
N SER A 906 14.94 15.68 22.52
CA SER A 906 15.50 15.39 21.20
C SER A 906 14.95 16.36 20.16
N LEU A 907 15.82 16.95 19.33
CA LEU A 907 15.37 17.81 18.22
C LEU A 907 14.42 17.05 17.28
N ILE A 908 14.86 15.86 16.86
CA ILE A 908 14.10 14.89 16.08
C ILE A 908 13.71 13.74 17.03
N ARG A 909 12.44 13.73 17.44
CA ARG A 909 11.93 12.79 18.43
C ARG A 909 11.17 11.63 17.80
N PHE A 910 11.58 10.42 18.16
CA PHE A 910 10.86 9.18 17.92
C PHE A 910 10.06 8.80 19.16
N GLY A 911 8.87 8.26 18.94
CA GLY A 911 8.02 7.77 20.04
C GLY A 911 7.02 6.74 19.55
N ASP A 912 6.58 5.89 20.48
CA ASP A 912 5.58 4.89 20.18
C ASP A 912 4.20 5.53 20.03
N THR A 913 3.54 5.16 18.94
CA THR A 913 2.20 5.60 18.59
C THR A 913 1.37 4.36 18.26
N PRO A 914 0.13 4.25 18.77
CA PRO A 914 -0.77 3.20 18.33
C PRO A 914 -1.03 3.32 16.82
N SER A 915 -0.76 2.25 16.07
CA SER A 915 -1.11 2.18 14.66
C SER A 915 -2.62 2.01 14.50
N ARG A 916 -3.11 2.22 13.27
CA ARG A 916 -4.52 1.94 12.92
C ARG A 916 -4.94 0.48 13.16
N LEU A 917 -3.97 -0.43 13.28
CA LEU A 917 -4.18 -1.84 13.54
C LEU A 917 -4.04 -2.21 15.02
N GLY A 918 -3.97 -1.21 15.92
CA GLY A 918 -3.84 -1.43 17.37
C GLY A 918 -2.44 -1.87 17.84
N THR A 919 -1.49 -2.04 16.93
CA THR A 919 -0.09 -2.35 17.26
C THR A 919 0.73 -1.07 17.48
N LEU A 920 1.69 -1.09 18.40
CA LEU A 920 2.60 0.05 18.57
C LEU A 920 3.55 0.17 17.37
N THR A 921 3.66 1.39 16.85
CA THR A 921 4.64 1.80 15.83
C THR A 921 5.48 2.92 16.42
N THR A 922 6.80 2.79 16.35
CA THR A 922 7.69 3.90 16.70
C THR A 922 7.74 4.84 15.49
N MET A 923 7.23 6.06 15.64
CA MET A 923 7.17 7.04 14.56
C MET A 923 7.91 8.32 14.93
N LEU A 924 8.47 8.96 13.90
CA LEU A 924 8.91 10.33 14.01
C LEU A 924 7.71 11.24 14.27
N THR A 925 7.77 12.06 15.32
CA THR A 925 6.80 13.15 15.49
C THR A 925 7.04 14.17 14.38
N PRO A 926 6.05 14.55 13.56
CA PRO A 926 6.26 15.51 12.48
C PRO A 926 6.95 16.78 12.99
N LYS A 927 8.07 17.13 12.37
CA LYS A 927 8.82 18.35 12.65
C LYS A 927 8.82 19.25 11.42
N ASP A 928 9.06 20.53 11.66
CA ASP A 928 9.22 21.51 10.59
C ASP A 928 10.63 21.50 9.98
N ILE A 929 10.78 22.14 8.82
CA ILE A 929 12.04 22.15 8.08
C ILE A 929 13.19 22.84 8.82
N ALA A 930 12.89 23.86 9.64
CA ALA A 930 13.92 24.52 10.46
C ALA A 930 14.53 23.55 11.49
N THR A 931 13.69 22.70 12.09
CA THR A 931 14.14 21.67 13.03
C THR A 931 15.04 20.63 12.34
N PHE A 932 14.70 20.17 11.13
CA PHE A 932 15.56 19.27 10.35
C PHE A 932 16.92 19.90 10.05
N ARG A 933 16.94 21.15 9.59
CA ARG A 933 18.20 21.87 9.34
C ARG A 933 19.06 22.03 10.59
N GLN A 934 18.44 22.35 11.73
CA GLN A 934 19.16 22.44 13.00
C GLN A 934 19.72 21.09 13.44
N ALA A 935 18.95 20.01 13.30
CA ALA A 935 19.41 18.66 13.61
C ALA A 935 20.58 18.25 12.71
N LYS A 936 20.48 18.51 11.40
CA LYS A 936 21.55 18.28 10.42
C LYS A 936 22.81 19.06 10.77
N GLN A 937 22.70 20.36 11.05
CA GLN A 937 23.82 21.20 11.49
C GLN A 937 24.54 20.57 12.70
N ARG A 938 23.79 20.20 13.74
CA ARG A 938 24.37 19.58 14.94
C ARG A 938 24.99 18.21 14.64
N LEU A 939 24.40 17.46 13.72
CA LEU A 939 24.90 16.15 13.31
C LEU A 939 26.21 16.25 12.52
N LEU A 940 26.32 17.18 11.56
CA LEU A 940 27.55 17.43 10.82
C LEU A 940 28.67 17.93 11.75
N ALA A 941 28.36 18.87 12.65
CA ALA A 941 29.32 19.32 13.66
C ALA A 941 29.78 18.19 14.60
N LEU A 942 28.89 17.26 14.96
CA LEU A 942 29.24 16.07 15.74
C LEU A 942 30.19 15.14 14.95
N ILE A 943 29.95 14.96 13.66
CA ILE A 943 30.80 14.14 12.78
C ILE A 943 32.19 14.76 12.63
N ASP A 944 32.27 16.08 12.43
CA ASP A 944 33.56 16.79 12.37
C ASP A 944 34.38 16.57 13.66
N GLU A 945 33.73 16.68 14.83
CA GLU A 945 34.39 16.43 16.12
C GLU A 945 34.83 14.97 16.29
N LEU A 946 34.02 14.02 15.79
CA LEU A 946 34.34 12.60 15.82
C LEU A 946 35.49 12.25 14.86
N ALA A 947 35.63 12.96 13.73
CA ALA A 947 36.64 12.65 12.71
C ALA A 947 38.06 12.71 13.25
N ASP A 948 38.35 13.64 14.17
CA ASP A 948 39.66 13.77 14.83
C ASP A 948 39.93 12.68 15.90
N ARG A 949 38.88 11.97 16.33
CA ARG A 949 38.92 11.03 17.46
C ARG A 949 38.81 9.58 17.05
N VAL A 950 38.17 9.31 15.91
CA VAL A 950 38.08 7.97 15.35
C VAL A 950 39.48 7.55 14.93
N PRO A 951 40.02 6.44 15.48
CA PRO A 951 41.31 5.95 15.03
C PRO A 951 41.22 5.66 13.54
N VAL A 952 42.17 6.17 12.75
CA VAL A 952 42.25 5.90 11.31
C VAL A 952 42.27 4.39 11.11
N GLN A 953 41.13 3.83 10.75
CA GLN A 953 41.05 2.40 10.45
C GLN A 953 41.81 2.19 9.16
N LYS A 954 42.82 1.32 9.19
CA LYS A 954 43.52 0.94 7.97
C LYS A 954 42.51 0.20 7.09
N ALA A 955 42.34 0.67 5.86
CA ALA A 955 41.30 0.17 4.95
C ALA A 955 41.31 -1.36 4.86
N ASN A 956 40.13 -1.95 4.96
CA ASN A 956 39.89 -3.32 4.52
C ASN A 956 39.23 -3.22 3.14
N VAL A 957 39.81 -3.86 2.12
CA VAL A 957 39.25 -3.85 0.77
C VAL A 957 38.71 -5.24 0.47
N MET A 958 37.45 -5.31 0.05
CA MET A 958 36.77 -6.54 -0.36
C MET A 958 36.54 -6.50 -1.88
N LEU A 959 36.72 -7.65 -2.55
CA LEU A 959 36.27 -7.89 -3.92
C LEU A 959 35.30 -9.06 -3.90
N GLY A 960 34.00 -8.76 -3.96
CA GLY A 960 32.98 -9.75 -3.61
C GLY A 960 33.18 -10.23 -2.17
N ASN A 961 33.23 -11.55 -1.97
CA ASN A 961 33.48 -12.16 -0.66
C ASN A 961 34.98 -12.31 -0.33
N HIS A 962 35.88 -11.85 -1.20
CA HIS A 962 37.33 -12.00 -1.00
C HIS A 962 37.91 -10.73 -0.39
N ARG A 963 38.52 -10.86 0.78
CA ARG A 963 39.28 -9.77 1.39
C ARG A 963 40.59 -9.60 0.62
N LEU A 964 40.75 -8.47 -0.08
CA LEU A 964 41.98 -8.11 -0.79
C LEU A 964 42.98 -7.43 0.13
N ILE A 965 42.50 -6.53 1.00
CA ILE A 965 43.32 -5.81 1.98
C ILE A 965 42.72 -6.04 3.37
N ARG A 966 43.55 -6.41 4.35
CA ARG A 966 43.22 -6.47 5.77
C ARG A 966 44.13 -5.54 6.56
N ASP A 967 43.56 -4.62 7.31
CA ASP A 967 44.31 -3.64 8.11
C ASP A 967 45.38 -2.89 7.28
N GLY A 968 45.01 -2.48 6.06
CA GLY A 968 45.91 -1.79 5.13
C GLY A 968 46.99 -2.69 4.51
N LYS A 969 46.94 -4.01 4.72
CA LYS A 969 47.88 -4.97 4.13
C LYS A 969 47.19 -5.89 3.13
N PRO A 970 47.73 -6.10 1.93
CA PRO A 970 47.20 -7.09 1.00
C PRO A 970 47.19 -8.49 1.63
N VAL A 971 46.05 -9.17 1.64
CA VAL A 971 45.92 -10.53 2.20
C VAL A 971 45.61 -11.59 1.13
N HIS A 972 45.23 -11.19 -0.09
CA HIS A 972 45.07 -12.10 -1.23
C HIS A 972 45.82 -11.61 -2.48
N ARG A 973 46.53 -12.53 -3.14
CA ARG A 973 46.97 -12.31 -4.53
C ARG A 973 45.79 -12.57 -5.46
N ILE A 974 45.41 -11.56 -6.25
CA ILE A 974 44.41 -11.72 -7.30
C ILE A 974 45.02 -12.59 -8.40
N PRO A 975 44.41 -13.74 -8.76
CA PRO A 975 44.83 -14.53 -9.92
C PRO A 975 44.86 -13.68 -11.20
N ALA A 976 45.92 -13.81 -12.00
CA ALA A 976 46.16 -12.99 -13.19
C ALA A 976 45.14 -13.19 -14.33
N ASP A 977 44.30 -14.23 -14.22
CA ASP A 977 43.26 -14.61 -15.18
C ASP A 977 41.87 -13.99 -14.90
N LEU A 978 41.71 -13.28 -13.77
CA LEU A 978 40.49 -12.50 -13.53
C LEU A 978 40.43 -11.30 -14.49
N ARG A 979 39.42 -11.29 -15.35
CA ARG A 979 39.10 -10.21 -16.33
C ARG A 979 38.96 -8.79 -15.73
N PHE A 980 39.09 -8.63 -14.42
CA PHE A 980 39.02 -7.37 -13.69
C PHE A 980 40.38 -6.83 -13.20
N ALA A 981 41.51 -7.46 -13.53
CA ALA A 981 42.84 -7.03 -13.07
C ALA A 981 43.13 -5.53 -13.32
N GLY A 982 42.69 -4.97 -14.45
CA GLY A 982 42.85 -3.54 -14.75
C GLY A 982 41.98 -2.59 -13.91
N LYS A 983 40.84 -3.05 -13.37
CA LYS A 983 40.00 -2.27 -12.43
C LYS A 983 40.49 -2.39 -10.98
N ALA A 984 41.15 -3.49 -10.64
CA ALA A 984 41.70 -3.71 -9.31
C ALA A 984 42.81 -2.70 -8.96
N GLU A 985 43.66 -2.29 -9.91
CA GLU A 985 44.68 -1.25 -9.69
C GLU A 985 44.06 0.14 -9.44
N GLN A 986 42.96 0.48 -10.12
CA GLN A 986 42.22 1.72 -9.86
C GLN A 986 41.60 1.73 -8.46
N PHE A 987 41.07 0.58 -8.00
CA PHE A 987 40.56 0.40 -6.64
C PHE A 987 41.64 0.56 -5.57
N LEU A 988 42.84 0.04 -5.81
CA LEU A 988 43.98 0.20 -4.90
C LEU A 988 44.42 1.67 -4.79
N HIS A 989 44.27 2.47 -5.86
CA HIS A 989 44.54 3.91 -5.82
C HIS A 989 43.47 4.71 -5.05
N ALA A 990 42.20 4.31 -5.13
CA ALA A 990 41.12 4.93 -4.37
C ALA A 990 41.21 4.65 -2.86
N ALA A 991 41.68 3.46 -2.47
CA ALA A 991 41.89 3.09 -1.07
C ALA A 991 43.04 3.85 -0.38
N ALA A 992 43.81 4.66 -1.11
CA ALA A 992 44.92 5.45 -0.61
C ALA A 992 44.54 6.91 -0.26
N ASP A 993 43.28 7.33 -0.43
CA ASP A 993 42.82 8.66 -0.01
C ASP A 993 42.64 8.70 1.53
N PRO A 994 43.50 9.42 2.28
CA PRO A 994 43.42 9.49 3.74
C PRO A 994 42.19 10.27 4.25
N LEU A 995 41.50 11.02 3.38
CA LEU A 995 40.27 11.75 3.72
C LEU A 995 39.00 10.94 3.41
N ALA A 996 39.11 9.85 2.65
CA ALA A 996 38.10 8.80 2.66
C ALA A 996 38.27 8.06 3.98
N VAL A 997 37.65 8.55 5.06
CA VAL A 997 37.55 7.82 6.32
C VAL A 997 37.12 6.41 5.96
N ALA A 998 38.02 5.44 6.10
CA ALA A 998 37.75 4.04 5.80
C ALA A 998 36.79 3.55 6.87
N ILE A 999 35.52 3.78 6.58
CA ILE A 999 34.38 3.40 7.39
C ILE A 999 34.42 1.86 7.55
N PRO A 1000 34.24 1.33 8.76
CA PRO A 1000 34.04 -0.10 8.94
C PRO A 1000 32.79 -0.54 8.15
N ASP A 1001 33.00 -1.41 7.17
CA ASP A 1001 31.94 -2.12 6.46
C ASP A 1001 31.11 -2.93 7.47
N ARG A 1002 29.77 -2.82 7.41
CA ARG A 1002 28.84 -3.64 8.22
C ARG A 1002 29.02 -5.14 7.94
N SER A 1003 29.53 -5.51 6.77
CA SER A 1003 29.74 -6.91 6.36
C SER A 1003 30.86 -7.64 7.13
N GLN A 1004 31.58 -6.98 8.05
CA GLN A 1004 32.73 -7.59 8.72
C GLN A 1004 32.42 -8.74 9.69
N SER A 1005 31.16 -9.12 9.92
CA SER A 1005 30.83 -10.43 10.47
C SER A 1005 30.73 -11.48 9.36
N VAL A 1006 31.87 -11.88 8.80
CA VAL A 1006 31.94 -13.19 8.13
C VAL A 1006 31.90 -14.23 9.24
N HIS A 1007 30.69 -14.63 9.64
CA HIS A 1007 30.53 -15.88 10.36
C HIS A 1007 30.78 -17.01 9.37
N GLU A 1008 31.80 -17.82 9.62
CA GLU A 1008 31.92 -19.13 9.02
C GLU A 1008 30.72 -19.95 9.50
N ASP A 1009 29.67 -20.06 8.67
CA ASP A 1009 28.54 -20.93 8.96
C ASP A 1009 29.07 -22.37 9.22
N PRO A 1010 28.63 -23.06 10.29
CA PRO A 1010 29.00 -24.45 10.52
C PRO A 1010 28.20 -25.36 9.57
N PHE A 1011 28.54 -25.36 8.29
CA PHE A 1011 28.15 -26.44 7.39
C PHE A 1011 29.04 -27.66 7.65
N PRO A 1012 28.52 -28.90 7.60
CA PRO A 1012 29.38 -30.07 7.57
C PRO A 1012 30.24 -30.03 6.31
N ILE A 1013 31.54 -29.82 6.49
CA ILE A 1013 32.51 -29.84 5.39
C ILE A 1013 32.94 -31.29 5.17
N PHE A 1014 32.67 -31.81 3.99
CA PHE A 1014 33.09 -33.15 3.58
C PHE A 1014 34.46 -33.06 2.88
N PHE A 1015 35.44 -33.79 3.40
CA PHE A 1015 36.74 -33.95 2.75
C PHE A 1015 36.86 -35.39 2.23
N CYS A 1016 36.94 -35.54 0.92
CA CYS A 1016 37.24 -36.83 0.27
C CYS A 1016 38.69 -36.82 -0.23
N GLY A 1017 39.49 -37.78 0.23
CA GLY A 1017 40.88 -37.94 -0.18
C GLY A 1017 41.46 -39.19 0.44
N THR A 1018 42.57 -39.68 -0.12
CA THR A 1018 43.26 -40.81 0.50
C THR A 1018 43.83 -40.39 1.86
N LEU A 1019 43.92 -41.33 2.81
CA LEU A 1019 44.40 -41.04 4.16
C LEU A 1019 45.76 -40.30 4.21
N PRO A 1020 46.74 -40.55 3.31
CA PRO A 1020 47.97 -39.77 3.23
C PRO A 1020 47.74 -38.30 2.82
N GLU A 1021 46.86 -38.03 1.85
CA GLU A 1021 46.55 -36.67 1.36
C GLU A 1021 45.88 -35.84 2.45
N LEU A 1022 44.94 -36.44 3.18
CA LEU A 1022 44.25 -35.77 4.28
C LEU A 1022 45.19 -35.52 5.47
N LYS A 1023 46.05 -36.48 5.81
CA LYS A 1023 47.08 -36.27 6.86
C LYS A 1023 48.04 -35.13 6.51
N GLN A 1024 48.40 -34.99 5.24
CA GLN A 1024 49.24 -33.90 4.77
C GLN A 1024 48.49 -32.55 4.78
N ALA A 1025 47.22 -32.52 4.37
CA ALA A 1025 46.39 -31.32 4.37
C ALA A 1025 46.08 -30.79 5.79
N PHE A 1026 45.92 -31.69 6.78
CA PHE A 1026 45.57 -31.34 8.16
C PHE A 1026 46.75 -31.29 9.15
N ALA A 1027 47.97 -31.62 8.72
CA ALA A 1027 49.17 -31.56 9.57
C ALA A 1027 49.38 -30.19 10.27
N PRO A 1028 49.06 -29.02 9.64
CA PRO A 1028 49.16 -27.73 10.32
C PRO A 1028 48.10 -27.49 11.40
N LEU A 1029 46.89 -28.06 11.24
CA LEU A 1029 45.79 -27.92 12.21
C LEU A 1029 46.02 -28.77 13.47
N ALA A 1030 46.63 -29.95 13.34
CA ALA A 1030 46.94 -30.82 14.47
C ALA A 1030 47.96 -30.23 15.46
N ALA A 1031 48.68 -29.17 15.07
CA ALA A 1031 49.62 -28.45 15.92
C ALA A 1031 48.99 -27.28 16.70
N HIS A 1032 47.70 -26.99 16.51
CA HIS A 1032 47.03 -25.86 17.18
C HIS A 1032 46.66 -26.23 18.63
N PRO A 1033 47.09 -25.46 19.65
CA PRO A 1033 46.91 -25.82 21.07
C PRO A 1033 45.45 -25.90 21.53
N ASP A 1034 44.53 -25.21 20.85
CA ASP A 1034 43.09 -25.25 21.14
C ASP A 1034 42.37 -26.50 20.58
N LEU A 1035 43.07 -27.38 19.85
CA LEU A 1035 42.50 -28.57 19.18
C LEU A 1035 42.97 -29.91 19.80
N ALA A 1036 43.54 -29.88 21.01
CA ALA A 1036 44.29 -30.99 21.60
C ALA A 1036 43.48 -32.24 22.03
N ASP A 1037 42.16 -32.31 21.83
CA ASP A 1037 41.33 -33.43 22.29
C ASP A 1037 40.58 -34.11 21.13
N LEU A 1038 41.33 -34.81 20.28
CA LEU A 1038 40.80 -35.65 19.21
C LEU A 1038 40.71 -37.12 19.68
N SER A 1039 39.67 -37.47 20.44
CA SER A 1039 39.41 -38.86 20.84
C SER A 1039 38.55 -39.59 19.79
N PRO A 1040 39.04 -40.66 19.13
CA PRO A 1040 38.22 -41.48 18.23
C PRO A 1040 37.22 -42.32 19.04
N LYS A 1041 35.96 -41.89 19.12
CA LYS A 1041 34.92 -42.61 19.89
C LYS A 1041 34.24 -43.75 19.13
N TYR A 1042 34.41 -43.84 17.81
CA TYR A 1042 33.77 -44.87 16.99
C TYR A 1042 34.74 -45.35 15.88
N PRO A 1043 35.52 -46.41 16.12
CA PRO A 1043 36.35 -46.98 15.07
C PRO A 1043 35.47 -47.79 14.11
N VAL A 1044 35.11 -47.19 12.97
CA VAL A 1044 34.69 -47.95 11.79
C VAL A 1044 35.94 -48.13 10.93
N LYS A 1045 36.22 -49.36 10.50
CA LYS A 1045 37.44 -49.69 9.73
C LYS A 1045 37.43 -48.88 8.42
N GLY A 1046 38.24 -47.82 8.36
CA GLY A 1046 38.36 -46.93 7.19
C GLY A 1046 37.78 -45.51 7.33
N SER A 1047 37.10 -45.19 8.44
CA SER A 1047 36.48 -43.86 8.63
C SER A 1047 36.75 -43.30 10.02
N TYR A 1048 36.90 -41.97 10.13
CA TYR A 1048 37.12 -41.26 11.39
C TYR A 1048 36.05 -40.19 11.59
N VAL A 1049 35.52 -40.09 12.81
CA VAL A 1049 34.64 -39.00 13.23
C VAL A 1049 35.45 -38.04 14.10
N ILE A 1050 35.56 -36.80 13.66
CA ILE A 1050 36.26 -35.74 14.40
C ILE A 1050 35.20 -34.78 14.94
N ARG A 1051 35.19 -34.60 16.26
CA ARG A 1051 34.28 -33.70 16.97
C ARG A 1051 35.04 -32.44 17.38
N PHE A 1052 34.55 -31.28 16.96
CA PHE A 1052 35.06 -30.00 17.43
C PHE A 1052 34.16 -29.46 18.54
N VAL A 1053 34.76 -29.07 19.66
CA VAL A 1053 34.06 -28.39 20.75
C VAL A 1053 34.76 -27.05 20.96
N THR A 1054 34.17 -25.98 20.45
CA THR A 1054 34.65 -24.62 20.73
C THR A 1054 34.14 -24.21 22.11
N LYS A 1055 35.06 -24.04 23.07
CA LYS A 1055 34.73 -23.40 24.35
C LYS A 1055 34.74 -21.88 24.15
N PRO A 1056 33.69 -21.14 24.55
CA PRO A 1056 33.75 -19.68 24.52
C PRO A 1056 34.82 -19.18 25.50
N SER A 1057 35.70 -18.29 25.02
CA SER A 1057 36.69 -17.63 25.85
C SER A 1057 35.99 -16.57 26.72
N SER A 1058 35.95 -16.81 28.03
CA SER A 1058 35.44 -15.95 29.12
C SER A 1058 33.92 -16.05 29.42
N GLN A 1059 33.57 -16.82 30.44
CA GLN A 1059 32.26 -16.76 31.10
C GLN A 1059 32.29 -15.74 32.26
N LYS A 1060 31.31 -14.83 32.30
CA LYS A 1060 30.95 -14.11 33.53
C LYS A 1060 29.98 -14.97 34.37
N PRO A 1061 29.97 -14.89 35.71
CA PRO A 1061 29.37 -15.92 36.56
C PRO A 1061 27.83 -16.05 36.59
N ASN A 1062 27.05 -15.33 35.78
CA ASN A 1062 25.58 -15.31 35.90
C ASN A 1062 24.81 -15.19 34.55
N SER A 1063 25.43 -15.48 33.41
CA SER A 1063 24.70 -15.50 32.13
C SER A 1063 23.99 -16.85 31.91
N PRO A 1064 22.80 -16.90 31.30
CA PRO A 1064 22.17 -18.16 30.89
C PRO A 1064 23.12 -18.91 29.94
N VAL A 1065 23.09 -20.25 30.02
CA VAL A 1065 23.97 -21.15 29.26
C VAL A 1065 23.79 -20.89 27.76
N GLU A 1066 24.75 -20.21 27.12
CA GLU A 1066 24.80 -20.07 25.66
C GLU A 1066 24.91 -21.45 25.00
N ALA A 1067 24.18 -21.62 23.89
CA ALA A 1067 24.19 -22.85 23.11
C ALA A 1067 25.62 -23.15 22.60
N GLN A 1068 26.17 -24.30 23.00
CA GLN A 1068 27.39 -24.82 22.40
C GLN A 1068 27.11 -25.17 20.93
N THR A 1069 27.89 -24.61 20.02
CA THR A 1069 27.85 -25.00 18.61
C THR A 1069 28.75 -26.23 18.45
N GLU A 1070 28.15 -27.39 18.17
CA GLU A 1070 28.91 -28.61 17.87
C GLU A 1070 29.04 -28.76 16.35
N SER A 1071 30.27 -28.87 15.86
CA SER A 1071 30.55 -29.20 14.46
C SER A 1071 31.05 -30.63 14.35
N LEU A 1072 30.41 -31.43 13.50
CA LEU A 1072 30.76 -32.82 13.23
C LEU A 1072 31.48 -32.90 11.88
N VAL A 1073 32.72 -33.40 11.88
CA VAL A 1073 33.48 -33.67 10.64
C VAL A 1073 33.63 -35.18 10.47
N LEU A 1074 33.19 -35.67 9.32
CA LEU A 1074 33.26 -37.07 8.93
C LEU A 1074 34.34 -37.23 7.85
N VAL A 1075 35.29 -38.12 8.11
CA VAL A 1075 36.38 -38.42 7.20
C VAL A 1075 36.26 -39.87 6.76
N CYS A 1076 36.05 -40.10 5.46
CA CYS A 1076 35.87 -41.43 4.87
C CYS A 1076 37.08 -41.76 3.98
N GLY A 1077 37.66 -42.95 4.16
CA GLY A 1077 38.83 -43.40 3.40
C GLY A 1077 38.53 -44.01 2.03
N ASP A 1078 37.27 -44.37 1.75
CA ASP A 1078 36.78 -44.92 0.48
C ASP A 1078 35.24 -44.75 0.36
N GLU A 1079 34.67 -45.05 -0.83
CA GLU A 1079 33.22 -45.00 -1.11
C GLU A 1079 32.41 -45.90 -0.17
N ALA A 1080 32.90 -47.11 0.13
CA ALA A 1080 32.23 -48.04 1.05
C ALA A 1080 32.19 -47.52 2.50
N GLY A 1081 33.18 -46.70 2.89
CA GLY A 1081 33.23 -45.98 4.15
C GLY A 1081 32.29 -44.78 4.21
N ALA A 1082 31.98 -44.16 3.06
CA ALA A 1082 30.99 -43.08 2.96
C ALA A 1082 29.57 -43.60 3.16
N ASP A 1083 29.19 -44.72 2.54
CA ASP A 1083 27.86 -45.34 2.73
C ASP A 1083 27.62 -45.73 4.20
N LYS A 1084 28.64 -46.30 4.86
CA LYS A 1084 28.55 -46.66 6.29
C LYS A 1084 28.55 -45.45 7.22
N ALA A 1085 29.25 -44.39 6.85
CA ALA A 1085 29.23 -43.13 7.60
C ALA A 1085 27.84 -42.47 7.50
N LEU A 1086 27.21 -42.55 6.33
CA LEU A 1086 25.84 -42.10 6.09
C LEU A 1086 24.84 -42.91 6.93
N ASP A 1087 24.97 -44.24 6.96
CA ASP A 1087 24.16 -45.11 7.84
C ASP A 1087 24.32 -44.78 9.34
N LEU A 1088 25.54 -44.47 9.79
CA LEU A 1088 25.81 -44.08 11.17
C LEU A 1088 25.18 -42.71 11.50
N LEU A 1089 25.24 -41.76 10.58
CA LEU A 1089 24.57 -40.45 10.67
C LEU A 1089 23.05 -40.62 10.78
N LEU A 1090 22.47 -41.47 9.93
CA LEU A 1090 21.05 -41.83 9.98
C LEU A 1090 20.67 -42.47 11.32
N HIS A 1091 21.58 -43.24 11.93
CA HIS A 1091 21.35 -43.87 13.24
C HIS A 1091 21.43 -42.87 14.41
N VAL A 1092 22.36 -41.91 14.36
CA VAL A 1092 22.51 -40.86 15.38
C VAL A 1092 21.35 -39.86 15.33
N VAL A 1093 20.86 -39.53 14.13
CA VAL A 1093 19.72 -38.61 13.91
C VAL A 1093 18.38 -39.26 14.31
N LYS A 1094 18.25 -40.59 14.22
CA LYS A 1094 17.06 -41.35 14.64
C LYS A 1094 16.92 -41.54 16.16
N ALA A 1095 17.84 -41.01 16.98
CA ALA A 1095 17.69 -41.04 18.44
C ALA A 1095 16.54 -40.09 18.89
N PRO A 1096 15.59 -40.52 19.74
CA PRO A 1096 14.25 -39.91 19.80
C PRO A 1096 14.16 -38.72 20.78
N LYS A 1097 15.02 -37.70 20.65
CA LYS A 1097 15.07 -36.59 21.63
C LYS A 1097 15.10 -35.16 21.10
N THR A 1098 14.75 -34.90 19.84
CA THR A 1098 14.52 -33.51 19.40
C THR A 1098 13.36 -33.39 18.40
N GLN A 1099 12.66 -32.25 18.48
CA GLN A 1099 11.49 -31.87 17.69
C GLN A 1099 11.77 -31.70 16.17
N TYR A 1100 13.02 -31.90 15.74
CA TYR A 1100 13.50 -31.72 14.37
C TYR A 1100 13.78 -33.03 13.61
N SER A 1101 13.60 -34.19 14.26
CA SER A 1101 13.91 -35.51 13.68
C SER A 1101 13.15 -35.83 12.39
N HIS A 1102 11.91 -35.34 12.23
CA HIS A 1102 11.12 -35.54 11.01
C HIS A 1102 11.61 -34.67 9.84
N TRP A 1103 11.99 -33.42 10.12
CA TRP A 1103 12.48 -32.47 9.12
C TRP A 1103 13.87 -32.85 8.58
N ILE A 1104 14.76 -33.35 9.45
CA ILE A 1104 16.11 -33.79 9.05
C ILE A 1104 16.04 -35.09 8.23
N SER A 1105 15.15 -36.02 8.59
CA SER A 1105 14.98 -37.29 7.85
C SER A 1105 14.55 -37.05 6.40
N GLN A 1106 13.62 -36.11 6.17
CA GLN A 1106 13.10 -35.82 4.83
C GLN A 1106 14.14 -35.16 3.91
N ARG A 1107 15.11 -34.43 4.47
CA ARG A 1107 16.18 -33.75 3.73
C ARG A 1107 17.41 -34.61 3.41
N MET A 1108 17.49 -35.81 4.00
CA MET A 1108 18.56 -36.77 3.73
C MET A 1108 18.09 -37.94 2.85
N GLU A 1109 16.77 -38.14 2.69
CA GLU A 1109 16.21 -39.07 1.71
C GLU A 1109 16.19 -38.47 0.28
N ASP A 1110 16.06 -37.15 0.17
CA ASP A 1110 16.28 -36.36 -1.06
C ASP A 1110 17.78 -36.11 -1.29
#